data_AF-A0A355V3C6-F1
#
_entry.id   AF-A0A355V3C6-F1
#
_cell.length_a   1.000
_cell.length_b   1.000
_cell.length_c   1.000
_cell.angle_alpha   90.00
_cell.angle_beta   90.00
_cell.angle_gamma   90.00
#
_symmetry.space_group_name_H-M   'P 1'
#
loop_
_entity.id
_entity.type
_entity.pdbx_description
1 polymer ?
#
loop_
_entity_poly.entity_id
_entity_poly.type
_entity_poly.pdbx_seq_one_letter_code
_entity_poly.pdbx_strand_id
1 'polypeptide(L)'
;MRFGKKKRRKTTKKIINKVKIAAKATADGGSMKKIFKIITTLASVFSLCAGIFILCSCGDSISAVVVGRNDTPRLTYVQGQDLDFSAGKLTVQYESGKSESVELNSSDVVLSGYDKNALGRQTVTITYKENETTLDVMVIARLSAESVQTVYYVGEQNFDTAKGKIRIANDDGTTFTLSLSDKSLSFSGFDSSKATESLPITVRYQKDGADYTGTFNVRIYGTENAKFTQPLKTSYRSHEKLTLNGAQITYTNGDPKFDKMITVTDDMASGADFSLVTEENDQSNPLKQTVTITYGGNVFSFEISIVYSNVTRLEKLLDRVKYEDGKPVKDEENGALMATCADLYLNELTTSEKSYIDKDGMTPVIAGAAEYAYGKWSEDLKKYDKTFAIGDENIVYSLESYATCKADAEALQNDESPINAYLKLLQVIAGQDGLTIGETPVAEYLKPVMVYAEGKDGLINVLTEATTLYDLLSDVPEQWTTLSSFQTQIDKVRDTVCAGGKEGYRSVYRRVSAWRAEDDFFDIVYAYYSQTKDNESIEKLKGVILPAALEEVYSDLLSAITQYTYIYNGVKTENGTSYVSDSTLLFYYLRAAEQRANEIKTGEECLDKTLYETLKFDGILFNSSTHVSIAVTLDELFHFVKTTNYGYYDLMGSTIDDPVLSALWEKYLGLFDDMTDEEFANKMSEVVREFAFLSAPRQRVFLLTMNVYYADYDSLALDTEVAYTYFIRLINSFYSEEFGETEFDLMRNLLIAVENYTRAFDDDEGMKNFLSGMAELKSAHDAAEDTAKFDAIFNDIYVKYIKIADSYNADGTLKAPVALDERWQGVFDTLKNEISGVIQAYNALVEKDETKREQSYIRILASYERSKRIVATIFADDTPDSVKEAYARNVYSFGESLDWTLDYAYTCHASALGAFAYTALSVSGEPFWEMVCAESDVRDFFAAITSVVWLDGDNGEVEFTEEVKQNFVSVMKAFLQLQPRFKGIFKQLQGLDENHDYYYDGLKVFFAAIFKSEDAESEKRLCDAAEALMQAERDYSVYGLLLYEEEHPSEQPDEPDEPEEPEEPDEDEITTSEEAIEAFKKSMAAYETAYGALTEDERAVFDLLTEIAEYYTQANADLA
;
A
#
# COMPACT_ATOMS: atom_id res chain seq x y z
N MET A 1 28.18 9.01 -4.17
CA MET A 1 28.98 9.99 -3.39
C MET A 1 28.85 9.71 -1.89
N ARG A 2 29.81 10.15 -1.05
CA ARG A 2 29.78 10.02 0.42
C ARG A 2 30.60 11.12 1.10
N PHE A 3 30.01 11.78 2.10
CA PHE A 3 30.67 12.36 3.28
C PHE A 3 29.70 12.08 4.44
N GLY A 4 30.04 11.72 5.68
CA GLY A 4 31.27 11.63 6.48
C GLY A 4 30.78 11.72 7.96
N LYS A 5 31.36 11.15 9.02
CA LYS A 5 32.68 10.56 9.31
C LYS A 5 32.51 9.35 10.26
N LYS A 6 33.53 8.48 10.40
CA LYS A 6 33.51 7.25 11.23
C LYS A 6 34.16 7.38 12.62
N LYS A 7 33.67 6.56 13.56
CA LYS A 7 34.19 6.25 14.91
C LYS A 7 35.63 5.70 14.94
N ARG A 8 36.35 5.92 16.07
CA ARG A 8 37.16 4.99 16.92
C ARG A 8 38.12 5.83 17.81
N ARG A 9 38.52 5.49 19.05
CA ARG A 9 38.92 4.17 19.64
C ARG A 9 38.58 4.06 21.15
N LYS A 10 38.57 2.81 21.66
CA LYS A 10 38.70 2.42 23.09
C LYS A 10 40.17 2.10 23.45
N THR A 11 40.55 2.29 24.73
CA THR A 11 41.61 1.56 25.48
C THR A 11 41.26 1.70 26.97
N THR A 12 41.11 0.73 27.88
CA THR A 12 41.66 -0.64 28.14
C THR A 12 42.94 -0.66 29.01
N LYS A 13 42.88 -1.45 30.10
CA LYS A 13 43.90 -1.64 31.16
C LYS A 13 45.04 -2.62 30.75
N LYS A 14 46.12 -2.61 31.58
CA LYS A 14 46.85 -3.79 32.17
C LYS A 14 48.28 -4.09 31.65
N ILE A 15 49.01 -4.89 32.46
CA ILE A 15 50.36 -5.50 32.29
C ILE A 15 51.50 -4.55 32.72
N ILE A 16 52.02 -4.62 33.95
CA ILE A 16 53.00 -5.60 34.52
C ILE A 16 54.38 -5.52 33.85
N ASN A 17 55.37 -4.97 34.57
CA ASN A 17 56.62 -5.71 34.75
C ASN A 17 57.24 -5.41 36.14
N LYS A 18 58.07 -6.34 36.61
CA LYS A 18 58.43 -6.49 38.03
C LYS A 18 59.94 -6.21 38.22
N VAL A 19 60.33 -5.90 39.48
CA VAL A 19 61.70 -6.04 40.04
C VAL A 19 62.65 -4.80 40.00
N LYS A 20 62.87 -4.26 41.23
CA LYS A 20 64.09 -3.66 41.82
C LYS A 20 64.46 -2.16 41.64
N ILE A 21 64.40 -1.49 42.81
CA ILE A 21 65.49 -0.75 43.51
C ILE A 21 65.80 0.71 43.10
N ALA A 22 65.59 1.58 44.10
CA ALA A 22 66.33 2.79 44.49
C ALA A 22 66.30 4.11 43.67
N ALA A 23 66.07 5.18 44.43
CA ALA A 23 66.80 6.46 44.42
C ALA A 23 66.82 7.33 43.15
N LYS A 24 65.75 8.11 42.99
CA LYS A 24 65.75 9.59 42.95
C LYS A 24 67.03 10.32 42.45
N ALA A 25 66.94 10.73 41.18
CA ALA A 25 67.20 12.08 40.65
C ALA A 25 68.62 12.68 40.51
N THR A 26 68.79 13.27 39.31
CA THR A 26 69.63 14.41 38.88
C THR A 26 71.14 14.27 38.66
N ALA A 27 71.50 14.69 37.44
CA ALA A 27 72.79 15.19 36.93
C ALA A 27 73.94 14.17 36.71
N ASP A 28 74.67 14.43 35.62
CA ASP A 28 75.66 13.55 35.00
C ASP A 28 76.86 13.15 35.87
N GLY A 29 77.27 11.89 35.68
CA GLY A 29 78.64 11.57 35.30
C GLY A 29 79.81 11.92 36.23
N GLY A 30 80.30 10.91 36.97
CA GLY A 30 81.77 10.74 37.10
C GLY A 30 82.39 10.69 38.50
N SER A 31 82.46 9.48 39.04
CA SER A 31 83.64 8.97 39.77
C SER A 31 84.17 9.67 41.05
N MET A 32 83.66 9.18 42.19
CA MET A 32 84.47 8.44 43.20
C MET A 32 85.64 9.15 43.93
N LYS A 33 85.43 9.52 45.21
CA LYS A 33 86.16 9.00 46.42
C LYS A 33 85.96 9.86 47.69
N LYS A 34 85.74 9.18 48.83
CA LYS A 34 86.17 9.58 50.21
C LYS A 34 85.48 10.85 50.81
N ILE A 35 85.35 11.10 52.14
CA ILE A 35 85.43 10.29 53.38
C ILE A 35 84.81 11.11 54.56
N PHE A 36 84.31 10.42 55.59
CA PHE A 36 84.19 10.84 57.02
C PHE A 36 83.13 11.84 57.58
N LYS A 37 82.53 11.31 58.67
CA LYS A 37 82.18 11.88 60.00
C LYS A 37 80.97 12.84 60.13
N ILE A 38 79.98 12.60 61.01
CA ILE A 38 79.96 12.23 62.47
C ILE A 38 80.34 13.43 63.36
N ILE A 39 79.63 13.81 64.44
CA ILE A 39 78.28 13.54 65.00
C ILE A 39 78.18 14.52 66.23
N THR A 40 77.11 15.29 66.47
CA THR A 40 75.98 15.00 67.38
C THR A 40 76.18 15.29 68.88
N THR A 41 75.04 15.50 69.57
CA THR A 41 74.75 15.09 70.98
C THR A 41 75.33 15.97 72.11
N LEU A 42 74.52 16.57 73.00
CA LEU A 42 73.61 16.05 74.07
C LEU A 42 74.36 15.57 75.33
N ALA A 43 73.75 15.79 76.50
CA ALA A 43 74.35 15.60 77.82
C ALA A 43 74.21 14.18 78.40
N SER A 44 75.02 13.84 79.42
CA SER A 44 74.57 13.28 80.72
C SER A 44 75.75 13.09 81.70
N VAL A 45 75.43 12.91 82.99
CA VAL A 45 76.30 13.10 84.18
C VAL A 45 76.42 11.79 85.01
N PHE A 46 77.22 11.81 86.09
CA PHE A 46 77.41 10.84 87.22
C PHE A 46 78.50 9.75 87.07
N SER A 47 79.23 9.31 88.13
CA SER A 47 79.66 9.90 89.43
C SER A 47 80.63 8.94 90.19
N LEU A 48 81.18 9.39 91.34
CA LEU A 48 81.91 8.64 92.41
C LEU A 48 83.35 8.12 92.11
N CYS A 49 84.33 8.05 93.05
CA CYS A 49 84.36 8.36 94.50
C CYS A 49 85.81 8.59 95.08
N ALA A 50 85.96 9.46 96.10
CA ALA A 50 86.95 9.58 97.24
C ALA A 50 88.46 9.16 97.12
N GLY A 51 89.45 9.78 97.82
CA GLY A 51 89.49 10.94 98.75
C GLY A 51 90.84 11.07 99.55
N ILE A 52 90.91 12.02 100.53
CA ILE A 52 91.85 12.07 101.73
C ILE A 52 93.34 12.51 101.46
N PHE A 53 94.08 13.41 102.19
CA PHE A 53 93.93 14.17 103.48
C PHE A 53 94.98 15.34 103.71
N ILE A 54 94.64 16.39 104.52
CA ILE A 54 95.48 17.16 105.54
C ILE A 54 96.74 18.00 105.10
N LEU A 55 97.22 19.15 105.67
CA LEU A 55 96.81 20.20 106.68
C LEU A 55 97.70 21.51 106.62
N CYS A 56 97.29 22.58 107.36
CA CYS A 56 98.07 23.74 107.93
C CYS A 56 98.79 24.77 107.00
N SER A 57 98.87 26.10 107.27
CA SER A 57 98.42 26.97 108.40
C SER A 57 98.32 28.48 108.03
N CYS A 58 97.45 29.25 108.71
CA CYS A 58 97.24 30.73 108.69
C CYS A 58 96.73 31.38 107.38
N GLY A 59 95.75 32.30 107.49
CA GLY A 59 94.99 32.89 106.36
C GLY A 59 94.47 34.32 106.59
N ASP A 60 93.75 34.84 105.59
CA ASP A 60 93.57 36.26 105.22
C ASP A 60 92.11 36.53 104.74
N SER A 61 91.63 37.79 104.71
CA SER A 61 90.18 38.15 104.63
C SER A 61 89.61 38.33 103.21
N ILE A 62 88.32 37.98 102.98
CA ILE A 62 87.62 38.04 101.68
C ILE A 62 87.04 39.44 101.39
N SER A 63 87.14 39.90 100.14
CA SER A 63 86.66 41.22 99.66
C SER A 63 85.51 41.17 98.63
N ALA A 64 85.37 40.09 97.85
CA ALA A 64 84.24 39.91 96.91
C ALA A 64 84.05 38.45 96.48
N VAL A 65 82.81 38.07 96.13
CA VAL A 65 82.45 36.76 95.56
C VAL A 65 81.53 36.95 94.35
N VAL A 66 81.91 36.42 93.18
CA VAL A 66 81.14 36.55 91.92
C VAL A 66 81.22 35.27 91.08
N VAL A 67 80.15 34.89 90.39
CA VAL A 67 80.21 33.77 89.41
C VAL A 67 81.04 34.19 88.19
N GLY A 68 82.01 33.37 87.82
CA GLY A 68 82.87 33.63 86.64
C GLY A 68 82.06 33.61 85.35
N ARG A 69 82.26 34.61 84.47
CA ARG A 69 81.49 34.75 83.21
C ARG A 69 81.70 33.59 82.22
N ASN A 70 82.75 32.80 82.40
CA ASN A 70 83.05 31.60 81.61
C ASN A 70 82.68 30.29 82.34
N ASP A 71 82.19 30.39 83.59
CA ASP A 71 81.97 29.28 84.53
C ASP A 71 80.51 29.31 85.05
N THR A 72 79.56 29.53 84.13
CA THR A 72 78.12 29.70 84.46
C THR A 72 77.36 28.35 84.39
N PRO A 73 76.52 28.01 85.38
CA PRO A 73 75.74 26.76 85.39
C PRO A 73 74.54 26.76 84.43
N ARG A 74 73.80 25.64 84.40
CA ARG A 74 72.60 25.46 83.56
C ARG A 74 71.42 26.32 84.05
N LEU A 75 70.75 27.02 83.13
CA LEU A 75 69.72 28.02 83.43
C LEU A 75 68.29 27.67 82.99
N THR A 76 68.06 26.49 82.40
CA THR A 76 66.70 26.08 81.97
C THR A 76 66.43 24.63 82.33
N TYR A 77 65.33 24.40 83.04
CA TYR A 77 64.90 23.13 83.63
C TYR A 77 63.49 22.80 83.16
N VAL A 78 63.08 21.54 83.30
CA VAL A 78 61.70 21.11 83.03
C VAL A 78 60.97 20.89 84.36
N GLN A 79 59.65 21.06 84.35
CA GLN A 79 58.82 20.87 85.54
C GLN A 79 59.06 19.51 86.21
N GLY A 80 59.35 19.55 87.51
CA GLY A 80 59.73 18.40 88.33
C GLY A 80 61.25 18.16 88.46
N GLN A 81 62.09 18.83 87.66
CA GLN A 81 63.53 18.65 87.62
C GLN A 81 64.27 19.43 88.73
N ASP A 82 65.15 18.77 89.48
CA ASP A 82 65.98 19.40 90.50
C ASP A 82 67.06 20.33 89.91
N LEU A 83 67.49 21.34 90.69
CA LEU A 83 68.51 22.32 90.29
C LEU A 83 69.90 21.70 90.27
N ASP A 84 70.71 21.99 89.24
CA ASP A 84 72.09 21.50 89.14
C ASP A 84 73.05 22.60 88.68
N PHE A 85 73.82 23.14 89.63
CA PHE A 85 74.86 24.14 89.39
C PHE A 85 76.29 23.57 89.41
N SER A 86 76.46 22.24 89.39
CA SER A 86 77.75 21.55 89.59
C SER A 86 78.88 21.92 88.61
N ALA A 87 78.54 22.42 87.42
CA ALA A 87 79.52 22.85 86.42
C ALA A 87 80.03 24.29 86.58
N GLY A 88 79.43 25.09 87.47
CA GLY A 88 79.77 26.52 87.60
C GLY A 88 80.73 26.84 88.75
N LYS A 89 81.36 28.02 88.70
CA LYS A 89 82.38 28.44 89.69
C LYS A 89 82.22 29.89 90.13
N LEU A 90 82.45 30.09 91.43
CA LEU A 90 82.69 31.38 92.05
C LEU A 90 84.16 31.75 91.91
N THR A 91 84.43 33.02 91.64
CA THR A 91 85.71 33.67 91.89
C THR A 91 85.57 34.44 93.20
N VAL A 92 86.45 34.14 94.14
CA VAL A 92 86.52 34.76 95.47
C VAL A 92 87.79 35.60 95.50
N GLN A 93 87.65 36.89 95.76
CA GLN A 93 88.76 37.83 95.89
C GLN A 93 89.00 38.12 97.38
N TYR A 94 90.26 38.25 97.77
CA TYR A 94 90.71 38.58 99.13
C TYR A 94 91.21 40.04 99.19
N GLU A 95 91.17 40.66 100.36
CA GLU A 95 91.60 42.07 100.55
C GLU A 95 93.08 42.30 100.21
N SER A 96 93.94 41.28 100.34
CA SER A 96 95.34 41.31 99.89
C SER A 96 95.54 41.32 98.37
N GLY A 97 94.46 41.34 97.59
CA GLY A 97 94.49 41.27 96.12
C GLY A 97 94.73 39.86 95.56
N LYS A 98 94.87 38.85 96.43
CA LYS A 98 94.86 37.43 96.03
C LYS A 98 93.44 37.03 95.61
N SER A 99 93.31 36.13 94.64
CA SER A 99 92.02 35.54 94.26
C SER A 99 92.11 34.02 94.24
N GLU A 100 91.02 33.34 94.61
CA GLU A 100 90.81 31.90 94.44
C GLU A 100 89.55 31.65 93.60
N SER A 101 89.39 30.41 93.12
CA SER A 101 88.16 29.95 92.48
C SER A 101 87.62 28.76 93.25
N VAL A 102 86.30 28.76 93.47
CA VAL A 102 85.55 27.80 94.28
C VAL A 102 84.41 27.28 93.43
N GLU A 103 84.19 25.96 93.39
CA GLU A 103 83.11 25.36 92.62
C GLU A 103 81.76 25.59 93.30
N LEU A 104 80.69 25.82 92.53
CA LEU A 104 79.35 26.18 93.07
C LEU A 104 78.66 25.06 93.86
N ASN A 105 79.15 23.83 93.72
CA ASN A 105 78.77 22.64 94.48
C ASN A 105 79.71 22.34 95.64
N SER A 106 80.69 23.21 95.94
CA SER A 106 81.52 23.09 97.15
C SER A 106 80.64 23.10 98.40
N SER A 107 81.02 22.33 99.42
CA SER A 107 80.32 22.28 100.71
C SER A 107 80.22 23.64 101.42
N ASP A 108 81.10 24.57 101.06
CA ASP A 108 81.16 25.92 101.59
C ASP A 108 80.18 26.88 100.88
N VAL A 109 79.45 26.40 99.85
CA VAL A 109 78.49 27.16 99.04
C VAL A 109 77.06 26.69 99.32
N VAL A 110 76.14 27.63 99.58
CA VAL A 110 74.72 27.37 99.81
C VAL A 110 73.88 27.96 98.67
N LEU A 111 72.90 27.21 98.18
CA LEU A 111 71.97 27.61 97.11
C LEU A 111 70.53 27.70 97.64
N SER A 112 69.77 28.72 97.24
CA SER A 112 68.34 28.88 97.59
C SER A 112 67.55 29.61 96.50
N GLY A 113 66.22 29.53 96.49
CA GLY A 113 65.34 30.30 95.60
C GLY A 113 64.73 29.57 94.39
N TYR A 114 64.87 28.24 94.28
CA TYR A 114 64.32 27.44 93.18
C TYR A 114 63.21 26.46 93.64
N ASP A 115 62.08 26.45 92.93
CA ASP A 115 61.01 25.45 93.01
C ASP A 115 60.81 24.77 91.65
N LYS A 116 61.12 23.49 91.57
CA LYS A 116 61.00 22.69 90.35
C LYS A 116 59.58 22.53 89.80
N ASN A 117 58.54 22.79 90.59
CA ASN A 117 57.15 22.58 90.18
C ASN A 117 56.50 23.85 89.59
N ALA A 118 57.01 25.03 89.95
CA ALA A 118 56.53 26.32 89.48
C ALA A 118 57.09 26.64 88.08
N LEU A 119 56.20 26.78 87.08
CA LEU A 119 56.59 27.16 85.73
C LEU A 119 57.01 28.63 85.65
N GLY A 120 57.98 28.94 84.79
CA GLY A 120 58.45 30.31 84.54
C GLY A 120 59.86 30.59 85.06
N ARG A 121 60.24 31.88 85.05
CA ARG A 121 61.57 32.33 85.50
C ARG A 121 61.62 32.46 87.03
N GLN A 122 62.73 32.07 87.63
CA GLN A 122 63.00 32.07 89.06
C GLN A 122 64.44 32.55 89.32
N THR A 123 64.72 33.13 90.49
CA THR A 123 66.05 33.68 90.83
C THR A 123 66.67 32.88 91.98
N VAL A 124 67.88 32.36 91.76
CA VAL A 124 68.64 31.56 92.72
C VAL A 124 69.70 32.41 93.41
N THR A 125 69.76 32.37 94.74
CA THR A 125 70.81 33.02 95.56
C THR A 125 71.89 32.01 95.93
N ILE A 126 73.13 32.48 95.95
CA ILE A 126 74.37 31.71 96.12
C ILE A 126 75.21 32.38 97.23
N THR A 127 75.54 31.65 98.29
CA THR A 127 76.24 32.19 99.48
C THR A 127 77.53 31.40 99.76
N TYR A 128 78.69 32.06 99.92
CA TYR A 128 79.99 31.47 100.28
C TYR A 128 80.71 32.32 101.33
N LYS A 129 81.13 31.72 102.45
CA LYS A 129 81.86 32.39 103.56
C LYS A 129 81.33 33.81 103.84
N GLU A 130 80.04 33.87 104.19
CA GLU A 130 79.29 35.10 104.54
C GLU A 130 79.09 36.14 103.41
N ASN A 131 79.43 35.82 102.16
CA ASN A 131 79.27 36.69 100.99
C ASN A 131 78.31 36.07 99.94
N GLU A 132 77.55 36.90 99.21
CA GLU A 132 76.44 36.44 98.35
C GLU A 132 76.47 36.94 96.89
N THR A 133 75.88 36.17 95.98
CA THR A 133 75.61 36.52 94.58
C THR A 133 74.36 35.79 94.06
N THR A 134 73.80 36.15 92.89
CA THR A 134 72.49 35.64 92.41
C THR A 134 72.47 35.29 90.91
N LEU A 135 71.52 34.44 90.50
CA LEU A 135 71.45 33.89 89.14
C LEU A 135 70.03 33.44 88.73
N ASP A 136 69.51 33.90 87.59
CA ASP A 136 68.17 33.54 87.06
C ASP A 136 68.15 32.18 86.32
N VAL A 137 67.09 31.39 86.55
CA VAL A 137 66.77 30.12 85.86
C VAL A 137 65.32 30.08 85.37
N MET A 138 64.96 29.15 84.47
CA MET A 138 63.64 29.02 83.84
C MET A 138 63.11 27.59 83.90
N VAL A 139 61.85 27.38 84.31
CA VAL A 139 61.19 26.06 84.32
C VAL A 139 60.08 25.98 83.25
N ILE A 140 60.16 24.99 82.36
CA ILE A 140 59.17 24.75 81.28
C ILE A 140 58.28 23.53 81.55
N ALA A 141 57.06 23.50 81.01
CA ALA A 141 56.12 22.39 81.19
C ALA A 141 56.64 21.07 80.61
N ARG A 142 56.39 19.95 81.31
CA ARG A 142 56.75 18.59 80.85
C ARG A 142 55.89 18.13 79.66
N LEU A 143 54.62 18.51 79.61
CA LEU A 143 53.68 18.11 78.55
C LEU A 143 52.74 19.27 78.19
N SER A 144 52.57 19.54 76.88
CA SER A 144 51.63 20.56 76.37
C SER A 144 50.93 20.11 75.08
N ALA A 145 49.66 20.49 74.90
CA ALA A 145 48.88 20.17 73.70
C ALA A 145 48.96 21.31 72.65
N GLU A 146 49.01 20.95 71.36
CA GLU A 146 49.16 21.86 70.23
C GLU A 146 48.18 21.49 69.10
N SER A 147 47.48 22.48 68.54
CA SER A 147 46.58 22.33 67.38
C SER A 147 45.48 21.26 67.51
N VAL A 148 45.01 21.00 68.73
CA VAL A 148 43.91 20.06 69.03
C VAL A 148 42.54 20.64 68.68
N GLN A 149 41.54 19.79 68.42
CA GLN A 149 40.15 20.24 68.32
C GLN A 149 39.63 20.59 69.73
N THR A 150 39.30 21.87 69.92
CA THR A 150 38.84 22.43 71.20
C THR A 150 37.33 22.69 71.25
N VAL A 151 36.58 22.33 70.21
CA VAL A 151 35.12 22.59 70.10
C VAL A 151 34.38 21.33 69.69
N TYR A 152 33.31 21.04 70.42
CA TYR A 152 32.35 19.94 70.19
C TYR A 152 30.92 20.44 70.47
N TYR A 153 29.91 19.65 70.08
CA TYR A 153 28.51 19.89 70.45
C TYR A 153 27.98 18.81 71.40
N VAL A 154 26.87 19.10 72.08
CA VAL A 154 26.19 18.14 72.96
C VAL A 154 25.81 16.86 72.22
N GLY A 155 26.06 15.71 72.84
CA GLY A 155 25.74 14.38 72.32
C GLY A 155 26.85 13.70 71.49
N GLU A 156 27.99 14.37 71.25
CA GLU A 156 29.13 13.77 70.56
C GLU A 156 29.82 12.68 71.39
N GLN A 157 29.68 11.42 71.00
CA GLN A 157 30.06 10.26 71.84
C GLN A 157 31.58 10.06 72.03
N ASN A 158 32.43 10.69 71.21
CA ASN A 158 33.87 10.44 71.19
C ASN A 158 34.68 11.74 71.07
N PHE A 159 35.82 11.80 71.74
CA PHE A 159 36.84 12.83 71.57
C PHE A 159 37.63 12.61 70.28
N ASP A 160 37.81 13.64 69.44
CA ASP A 160 38.56 13.53 68.18
C ASP A 160 40.07 13.53 68.42
N THR A 161 40.65 12.32 68.43
CA THR A 161 42.11 12.11 68.52
C THR A 161 42.85 12.21 67.18
N ALA A 162 42.15 12.41 66.06
CA ALA A 162 42.77 12.48 64.74
C ALA A 162 43.46 13.84 64.46
N LYS A 163 43.15 14.89 65.22
CA LYS A 163 43.65 16.25 65.00
C LYS A 163 44.43 16.81 66.20
N GLY A 164 45.66 17.26 65.93
CA GLY A 164 46.54 17.91 66.90
C GLY A 164 47.72 17.04 67.34
N LYS A 165 48.54 17.59 68.22
CA LYS A 165 49.74 16.94 68.77
C LYS A 165 49.92 17.20 70.25
N ILE A 166 50.64 16.31 70.92
CA ILE A 166 51.18 16.50 72.27
C ILE A 166 52.69 16.70 72.16
N ARG A 167 53.21 17.78 72.74
CA ARG A 167 54.64 18.04 72.90
C ARG A 167 55.09 17.63 74.30
N ILE A 168 56.20 16.90 74.39
CA ILE A 168 56.77 16.41 75.64
C ILE A 168 58.22 16.91 75.76
N ALA A 169 58.60 17.39 76.94
CA ALA A 169 59.93 17.92 77.23
C ALA A 169 60.73 17.01 78.18
N ASN A 170 61.94 16.66 77.75
CA ASN A 170 62.91 15.83 78.47
C ASN A 170 63.75 16.68 79.44
N ASP A 171 64.32 16.06 80.48
CA ASP A 171 65.16 16.73 81.48
C ASP A 171 66.44 17.38 80.91
N ASP A 172 66.85 17.08 79.69
CA ASP A 172 67.95 17.77 78.99
C ASP A 172 67.52 19.07 78.27
N GLY A 173 66.22 19.39 78.26
CA GLY A 173 65.63 20.54 77.57
C GLY A 173 65.22 20.27 76.11
N THR A 174 65.47 19.07 75.57
CA THR A 174 64.94 18.67 74.26
C THR A 174 63.46 18.31 74.33
N THR A 175 62.75 18.44 73.20
CA THR A 175 61.33 18.10 73.12
C THR A 175 60.99 17.30 71.87
N PHE A 176 60.07 16.35 71.99
CA PHE A 176 59.47 15.64 70.85
C PHE A 176 57.95 15.87 70.81
N THR A 177 57.31 15.50 69.69
CA THR A 177 55.86 15.59 69.53
C THR A 177 55.26 14.25 69.09
N LEU A 178 54.06 13.96 69.57
CA LEU A 178 53.24 12.81 69.20
C LEU A 178 51.92 13.30 68.60
N SER A 179 51.33 12.53 67.69
CA SER A 179 49.92 12.75 67.31
C SER A 179 49.01 12.42 68.48
N LEU A 180 47.84 13.06 68.61
CA LEU A 180 46.82 12.64 69.60
C LEU A 180 46.36 11.18 69.37
N SER A 181 46.50 10.66 68.15
CA SER A 181 46.19 9.27 67.81
C SER A 181 47.32 8.27 68.13
N ASP A 182 48.43 8.70 68.75
CA ASP A 182 49.52 7.81 69.14
C ASP A 182 49.09 6.89 70.30
N LYS A 183 49.34 5.58 70.16
CA LYS A 183 48.93 4.55 71.13
C LYS A 183 49.62 4.63 72.49
N SER A 184 50.69 5.44 72.62
CA SER A 184 51.34 5.73 73.91
C SER A 184 50.64 6.83 74.71
N LEU A 185 49.60 7.46 74.14
CA LEU A 185 48.74 8.42 74.81
C LEU A 185 47.40 7.78 75.19
N SER A 186 46.88 8.19 76.34
CA SER A 186 45.50 7.91 76.77
C SER A 186 44.82 9.21 77.18
N PHE A 187 43.52 9.33 76.89
CA PHE A 187 42.71 10.52 77.14
C PHE A 187 41.54 10.17 78.05
N SER A 188 41.20 11.05 78.98
CA SER A 188 40.08 10.90 79.90
C SER A 188 39.48 12.26 80.27
N GLY A 189 38.21 12.26 80.71
CA GLY A 189 37.48 13.47 81.06
C GLY A 189 36.60 14.07 79.94
N PHE A 190 36.50 13.43 78.77
CA PHE A 190 35.55 13.84 77.74
C PHE A 190 34.14 13.32 78.05
N ASP A 191 33.19 14.24 78.24
CA ASP A 191 31.75 14.00 78.43
C ASP A 191 31.00 15.15 77.73
N SER A 192 30.23 14.81 76.70
CA SER A 192 29.44 15.76 75.91
C SER A 192 27.95 15.72 76.21
N SER A 193 27.53 15.05 77.29
CA SER A 193 26.11 14.93 77.65
C SER A 193 25.43 16.28 77.92
N LYS A 194 26.21 17.33 78.22
CA LYS A 194 25.75 18.70 78.48
C LYS A 194 26.75 19.73 77.96
N ALA A 195 26.27 20.94 77.67
CA ALA A 195 27.10 22.06 77.28
C ALA A 195 28.03 22.48 78.43
N THR A 196 29.27 22.84 78.13
CA THR A 196 30.27 23.26 79.11
C THR A 196 31.32 24.18 78.48
N GLU A 197 31.60 25.29 79.15
CA GLU A 197 32.51 26.35 78.69
C GLU A 197 33.99 25.90 78.64
N SER A 198 34.37 24.96 79.51
CA SER A 198 35.75 24.50 79.68
C SER A 198 35.79 23.13 80.37
N LEU A 199 35.87 22.07 79.57
CA LEU A 199 36.02 20.69 80.00
C LEU A 199 37.49 20.25 79.95
N PRO A 200 38.12 19.90 81.09
CA PRO A 200 39.51 19.47 81.11
C PRO A 200 39.67 18.04 80.60
N ILE A 201 40.39 17.90 79.49
CA ILE A 201 40.84 16.62 78.95
C ILE A 201 42.20 16.30 79.55
N THR A 202 42.26 15.22 80.32
CA THR A 202 43.51 14.71 80.88
C THR A 202 44.16 13.76 79.89
N VAL A 203 45.40 14.06 79.54
CA VAL A 203 46.25 13.22 78.69
C VAL A 203 47.39 12.62 79.51
N ARG A 204 47.61 11.32 79.36
CA ARG A 204 48.71 10.58 80.00
C ARG A 204 49.56 9.89 78.93
N TYR A 205 50.85 10.19 78.94
CA TYR A 205 51.87 9.51 78.15
C TYR A 205 52.56 8.46 79.01
N GLN A 206 52.55 7.20 78.58
CA GLN A 206 53.21 6.11 79.29
C GLN A 206 53.99 5.23 78.32
N LYS A 207 55.33 5.28 78.38
CA LYS A 207 56.21 4.52 77.49
C LYS A 207 57.64 4.46 78.05
N ASP A 208 58.31 3.31 77.88
CA ASP A 208 59.74 3.12 78.19
C ASP A 208 60.14 3.54 79.62
N GLY A 209 59.23 3.36 80.59
CA GLY A 209 59.41 3.72 82.01
C GLY A 209 59.05 5.17 82.36
N ALA A 210 58.82 6.04 81.38
CA ALA A 210 58.27 7.38 81.59
C ALA A 210 56.73 7.33 81.75
N ASP A 211 56.22 8.12 82.68
CA ASP A 211 54.78 8.28 82.97
C ASP A 211 54.50 9.75 83.28
N TYR A 212 53.91 10.47 82.32
CA TYR A 212 53.70 11.92 82.39
C TYR A 212 52.24 12.26 82.13
N THR A 213 51.69 13.16 82.95
CA THR A 213 50.32 13.66 82.82
C THR A 213 50.30 15.16 82.50
N GLY A 214 49.32 15.56 81.71
CA GLY A 214 48.98 16.97 81.49
C GLY A 214 47.51 17.12 81.14
N THR A 215 47.04 18.37 81.09
CA THR A 215 45.63 18.69 80.83
C THR A 215 45.52 19.82 79.81
N PHE A 216 44.48 19.78 78.98
CA PHE A 216 44.05 20.89 78.13
C PHE A 216 42.53 20.93 78.07
N ASN A 217 41.94 22.11 77.85
CA ASN A 217 40.50 22.28 77.89
C ASN A 217 39.88 22.24 76.49
N VAL A 218 38.68 21.65 76.40
CA VAL A 218 37.78 21.75 75.24
C VAL A 218 36.46 22.41 75.67
N ARG A 219 35.68 22.89 74.72
CA ARG A 219 34.37 23.51 74.95
C ARG A 219 33.29 22.72 74.23
N ILE A 220 32.13 22.60 74.87
CA ILE A 220 30.98 21.86 74.34
C ILE A 220 29.81 22.83 74.27
N TYR A 221 29.38 23.15 73.05
CA TYR A 221 28.21 24.00 72.80
C TYR A 221 26.93 23.17 72.82
N GLY A 222 25.84 23.79 73.26
CA GLY A 222 24.52 23.18 73.15
C GLY A 222 24.02 23.17 71.70
N THR A 223 22.92 22.46 71.46
CA THR A 223 22.33 22.27 70.13
C THR A 223 21.19 23.25 69.84
N GLU A 224 20.90 24.20 70.75
CA GLU A 224 19.81 25.18 70.64
C GLU A 224 19.88 26.10 69.41
N ASN A 225 21.07 26.25 68.81
CA ASN A 225 21.29 27.06 67.61
C ASN A 225 21.22 26.23 66.30
N ALA A 226 20.64 25.03 66.35
CA ALA A 226 20.47 24.18 65.17
C ALA A 226 19.58 24.86 64.12
N LYS A 227 20.06 24.91 62.87
CA LYS A 227 19.30 25.41 61.72
C LYS A 227 19.01 24.26 60.77
N PHE A 228 17.74 24.09 60.43
CA PHE A 228 17.30 23.14 59.41
C PHE A 228 17.13 23.83 58.05
N THR A 229 17.77 23.26 57.03
CA THR A 229 17.52 23.56 55.62
C THR A 229 16.56 22.50 55.08
N GLN A 230 15.40 22.93 54.57
CA GLN A 230 14.41 22.05 53.96
C GLN A 230 14.92 21.38 52.67
N PRO A 231 14.35 20.23 52.23
CA PRO A 231 14.73 19.62 50.95
C PRO A 231 14.37 20.52 49.76
N LEU A 232 15.01 20.26 48.62
CA LEU A 232 14.79 20.98 47.36
C LEU A 232 13.39 20.77 46.76
N LYS A 233 12.69 19.70 47.13
CA LYS A 233 11.35 19.35 46.64
C LYS A 233 10.36 19.21 47.80
N THR A 234 9.31 20.03 47.77
CA THR A 234 8.21 20.06 48.74
C THR A 234 6.82 19.93 48.09
N SER A 235 6.74 19.86 46.76
CA SER A 235 5.51 19.59 46.01
C SER A 235 5.66 18.29 45.24
N TYR A 236 4.65 17.42 45.32
CA TYR A 236 4.68 16.04 44.84
C TYR A 236 3.37 15.64 44.14
N ARG A 237 3.43 14.63 43.27
CA ARG A 237 2.25 13.89 42.76
C ARG A 237 2.05 12.60 43.56
N SER A 238 0.81 12.09 43.59
CA SER A 238 0.43 10.89 44.38
C SER A 238 1.22 9.62 44.04
N HIS A 239 1.71 9.47 42.81
CA HIS A 239 2.55 8.33 42.39
C HIS A 239 4.03 8.45 42.80
N GLU A 240 4.44 9.59 43.36
CA GLU A 240 5.84 9.84 43.73
C GLU A 240 6.17 9.34 45.15
N LYS A 241 7.43 9.51 45.56
CA LYS A 241 7.90 9.21 46.91
C LYS A 241 8.63 10.42 47.48
N LEU A 242 8.62 10.56 48.81
CA LEU A 242 9.34 11.64 49.50
C LEU A 242 10.83 11.63 49.13
N THR A 243 11.42 12.80 48.89
CA THR A 243 12.85 12.96 48.59
C THR A 243 13.49 14.00 49.51
N LEU A 244 14.51 13.61 50.27
CA LEU A 244 15.18 14.49 51.24
C LEU A 244 16.43 15.20 50.67
N ASN A 245 16.57 15.21 49.34
CA ASN A 245 17.71 15.83 48.66
C ASN A 245 17.85 17.32 49.01
N GLY A 246 19.02 17.69 49.54
CA GLY A 246 19.32 19.05 49.99
C GLY A 246 18.94 19.35 51.45
N ALA A 247 18.21 18.46 52.12
CA ALA A 247 17.85 18.65 53.53
C ALA A 247 19.08 18.46 54.45
N GLN A 248 19.33 19.44 55.31
CA GLN A 248 20.51 19.48 56.18
C GLN A 248 20.20 20.12 57.54
N ILE A 249 20.88 19.67 58.59
CA ILE A 249 20.88 20.28 59.92
C ILE A 249 22.27 20.84 60.20
N THR A 250 22.37 22.13 60.50
CA THR A 250 23.62 22.83 60.82
C THR A 250 23.60 23.27 62.28
N TYR A 251 24.50 22.73 63.10
CA TYR A 251 24.81 23.27 64.42
C TYR A 251 25.87 24.36 64.28
N THR A 252 25.65 25.51 64.90
CA THR A 252 26.56 26.66 64.87
C THR A 252 26.75 27.25 66.27
N ASN A 253 27.91 27.86 66.51
CA ASN A 253 28.21 28.64 67.70
C ASN A 253 28.42 30.15 67.41
N GLY A 254 28.15 30.58 66.18
CA GLY A 254 28.36 31.95 65.70
C GLY A 254 29.71 32.21 65.01
N ASP A 255 30.66 31.27 65.06
CA ASP A 255 31.88 31.27 64.23
C ASP A 255 31.80 30.14 63.19
N PRO A 256 31.62 30.44 61.88
CA PRO A 256 31.48 29.46 60.82
C PRO A 256 32.61 28.42 60.73
N LYS A 257 33.78 28.70 61.33
CA LYS A 257 34.90 27.75 61.41
C LYS A 257 34.57 26.49 62.23
N PHE A 258 33.58 26.56 63.12
CA PHE A 258 33.18 25.47 64.02
C PHE A 258 31.75 24.98 63.77
N ASP A 259 31.15 25.33 62.63
CA ASP A 259 29.84 24.81 62.22
C ASP A 259 29.92 23.32 61.89
N LYS A 260 28.86 22.58 62.22
CA LYS A 260 28.74 21.14 61.98
C LYS A 260 27.47 20.85 61.17
N MET A 261 27.66 20.35 59.95
CA MET A 261 26.58 19.98 59.03
C MET A 261 26.28 18.49 59.10
N ILE A 262 24.99 18.15 59.14
CA ILE A 262 24.43 16.79 59.10
C ILE A 262 23.48 16.70 57.91
N THR A 263 23.72 15.78 56.98
CA THR A 263 22.75 15.46 55.93
C THR A 263 21.59 14.67 56.52
N VAL A 264 20.35 15.04 56.18
CA VAL A 264 19.17 14.32 56.64
C VAL A 264 18.94 13.08 55.78
N THR A 265 18.63 11.96 56.42
CA THR A 265 18.37 10.65 55.80
C THR A 265 16.95 10.17 56.10
N ASP A 266 16.45 9.22 55.32
CA ASP A 266 15.04 8.79 55.37
C ASP A 266 14.62 8.23 56.75
N ASP A 267 15.54 7.61 57.48
CA ASP A 267 15.34 7.11 58.85
C ASP A 267 15.19 8.22 59.91
N MET A 268 15.55 9.46 59.58
CA MET A 268 15.29 10.63 60.42
C MET A 268 13.88 11.22 60.21
N ALA A 269 13.18 10.82 59.13
CA ALA A 269 11.94 11.43 58.67
C ALA A 269 10.69 10.59 58.99
N SER A 270 9.57 11.27 59.27
CA SER A 270 8.26 10.65 59.51
C SER A 270 7.12 11.61 59.17
N GLY A 271 5.89 11.09 59.01
CA GLY A 271 4.68 11.91 58.82
C GLY A 271 4.26 12.18 57.37
N ALA A 272 4.98 11.63 56.38
CA ALA A 272 4.52 11.57 54.99
C ALA A 272 3.80 10.23 54.71
N ASP A 273 2.59 10.30 54.18
CA ASP A 273 1.81 9.14 53.72
C ASP A 273 1.05 9.51 52.43
N PHE A 274 1.58 9.05 51.30
CA PHE A 274 1.05 9.34 49.97
C PHE A 274 -0.24 8.55 49.67
N SER A 275 -0.59 7.53 50.47
CA SER A 275 -1.80 6.72 50.27
C SER A 275 -3.10 7.46 50.65
N LEU A 276 -2.98 8.55 51.42
CA LEU A 276 -4.11 9.39 51.86
C LEU A 276 -4.63 10.36 50.78
N VAL A 277 -4.01 10.41 49.60
CA VAL A 277 -4.38 11.34 48.52
C VAL A 277 -5.57 10.80 47.71
N THR A 278 -6.62 11.61 47.58
CA THR A 278 -7.85 11.29 46.83
C THR A 278 -8.03 12.22 45.63
N GLU A 279 -9.00 11.93 44.76
CA GLU A 279 -9.33 12.76 43.59
C GLU A 279 -9.72 14.21 43.95
N GLU A 280 -10.18 14.47 45.18
CA GLU A 280 -10.46 15.81 45.70
C GLU A 280 -9.18 16.66 45.92
N ASN A 281 -7.99 16.04 45.89
CA ASN A 281 -6.71 16.70 46.13
C ASN A 281 -6.06 17.19 44.82
N ASP A 282 -6.72 18.13 44.14
CA ASP A 282 -6.22 18.72 42.89
C ASP A 282 -5.14 19.80 43.12
N GLN A 283 -4.74 20.50 42.06
CA GLN A 283 -3.71 21.54 42.11
C GLN A 283 -4.16 22.83 42.85
N SER A 284 -5.46 23.05 43.01
CA SER A 284 -6.04 24.11 43.83
C SER A 284 -6.21 23.71 45.31
N ASN A 285 -6.37 22.41 45.58
CA ASN A 285 -6.63 21.82 46.89
C ASN A 285 -5.65 20.67 47.25
N PRO A 286 -4.31 20.88 47.24
CA PRO A 286 -3.35 19.82 47.51
C PRO A 286 -3.45 19.28 48.94
N LEU A 287 -3.25 17.97 49.11
CA LEU A 287 -3.11 17.37 50.44
C LEU A 287 -1.82 17.87 51.08
N LYS A 288 -1.95 18.64 52.18
CA LYS A 288 -0.82 19.15 52.96
C LYS A 288 -0.47 18.18 54.09
N GLN A 289 0.80 17.82 54.18
CA GLN A 289 1.32 16.95 55.24
C GLN A 289 2.58 17.55 55.87
N THR A 290 2.73 17.35 57.18
CA THR A 290 3.90 17.83 57.94
C THR A 290 4.91 16.71 58.09
N VAL A 291 6.04 16.81 57.39
CA VAL A 291 7.17 15.90 57.55
C VAL A 291 7.99 16.33 58.76
N THR A 292 8.20 15.41 59.69
CA THR A 292 8.93 15.62 60.94
C THR A 292 10.30 14.95 60.86
N ILE A 293 11.37 15.73 61.06
CA ILE A 293 12.77 15.29 61.11
C ILE A 293 13.23 15.25 62.57
N THR A 294 13.68 14.10 63.06
CA THR A 294 14.21 13.95 64.43
C THR A 294 15.68 13.58 64.40
N TYR A 295 16.55 14.41 64.99
CA TYR A 295 17.97 14.12 65.09
C TYR A 295 18.61 14.77 66.32
N GLY A 296 19.42 14.01 67.06
CA GLY A 296 20.16 14.51 68.23
C GLY A 296 19.30 15.06 69.37
N GLY A 297 18.04 14.60 69.49
CA GLY A 297 17.05 15.12 70.45
C GLY A 297 16.32 16.39 69.99
N ASN A 298 16.69 16.96 68.85
CA ASN A 298 15.97 18.08 68.23
C ASN A 298 14.93 17.57 67.23
N VAL A 299 13.84 18.32 67.10
CA VAL A 299 12.74 18.05 66.16
C VAL A 299 12.59 19.25 65.24
N PHE A 300 12.62 19.00 63.94
CA PHE A 300 12.38 19.98 62.89
C PHE A 300 11.20 19.51 62.02
N SER A 301 10.56 20.43 61.30
CA SER A 301 9.44 20.08 60.44
C SER A 301 9.37 20.95 59.20
N PHE A 302 8.83 20.41 58.11
CA PHE A 302 8.45 21.17 56.91
C PHE A 302 7.13 20.62 56.36
N GLU A 303 6.41 21.46 55.62
CA GLU A 303 5.19 21.06 54.92
C GLU A 303 5.53 20.52 53.53
N ILE A 304 4.87 19.44 53.11
CA ILE A 304 4.78 19.01 51.72
C ILE A 304 3.34 19.14 51.22
N SER A 305 3.19 19.41 49.94
CA SER A 305 1.92 19.39 49.22
C SER A 305 1.90 18.24 48.22
N ILE A 306 0.85 17.41 48.25
CA ILE A 306 0.70 16.26 47.37
C ILE A 306 -0.61 16.41 46.57
N VAL A 307 -0.52 16.28 45.25
CA VAL A 307 -1.64 16.41 44.31
C VAL A 307 -1.94 15.04 43.68
N TYR A 308 -3.22 14.71 43.53
CA TYR A 308 -3.64 13.49 42.84
C TYR A 308 -3.23 13.51 41.37
N SER A 309 -2.94 12.33 40.81
CA SER A 309 -2.37 12.24 39.47
C SER A 309 -2.99 11.15 38.63
N ASN A 310 -2.98 11.36 37.32
CA ASN A 310 -3.54 10.42 36.35
C ASN A 310 -2.82 9.07 36.34
N VAL A 311 -1.55 8.99 36.76
CA VAL A 311 -0.86 7.73 37.05
C VAL A 311 -1.62 6.93 38.11
N THR A 312 -1.88 7.52 39.28
CA THR A 312 -2.64 6.86 40.37
C THR A 312 -4.11 6.62 40.03
N ARG A 313 -4.71 7.47 39.19
CA ARG A 313 -6.03 7.22 38.61
C ARG A 313 -6.02 5.95 37.76
N LEU A 314 -5.04 5.82 36.86
CA LEU A 314 -4.89 4.67 35.97
C LEU A 314 -4.59 3.38 36.74
N GLU A 315 -3.67 3.41 37.71
CA GLU A 315 -3.37 2.27 38.59
C GLU A 315 -4.66 1.69 39.22
N LYS A 316 -5.50 2.56 39.82
CA LYS A 316 -6.78 2.16 40.42
C LYS A 316 -7.84 1.69 39.42
N LEU A 317 -7.78 2.12 38.16
CA LEU A 317 -8.68 1.62 37.11
C LEU A 317 -8.20 0.27 36.57
N LEU A 318 -6.89 0.06 36.44
CA LEU A 318 -6.30 -1.23 36.05
C LEU A 318 -6.57 -2.32 37.10
N ASP A 319 -6.53 -2.00 38.39
CA ASP A 319 -6.93 -2.91 39.49
C ASP A 319 -8.39 -3.40 39.38
N ARG A 320 -9.24 -2.73 38.60
CA ARG A 320 -10.64 -3.09 38.36
C ARG A 320 -10.84 -3.90 37.07
N VAL A 321 -9.84 -3.99 36.20
CA VAL A 321 -9.93 -4.78 34.96
C VAL A 321 -9.95 -6.26 35.31
N LYS A 322 -10.96 -6.98 34.85
CA LYS A 322 -11.13 -8.43 35.05
C LYS A 322 -10.24 -9.19 34.08
N TYR A 323 -9.57 -10.23 34.55
CA TYR A 323 -8.70 -11.11 33.76
C TYR A 323 -9.10 -12.59 33.92
N GLU A 324 -9.09 -13.33 32.83
CA GLU A 324 -9.22 -14.80 32.77
C GLU A 324 -8.07 -15.36 31.93
N ASP A 325 -7.43 -16.43 32.41
CA ASP A 325 -6.23 -17.04 31.80
C ASP A 325 -5.11 -16.05 31.38
N GLY A 326 -4.97 -14.96 32.15
CA GLY A 326 -3.98 -13.91 31.91
C GLY A 326 -4.34 -12.90 30.81
N LYS A 327 -5.55 -12.98 30.25
CA LYS A 327 -6.09 -12.03 29.26
C LYS A 327 -7.27 -11.24 29.85
N PRO A 328 -7.50 -9.97 29.46
CA PRO A 328 -8.69 -9.24 29.88
C PRO A 328 -9.98 -9.91 29.38
N VAL A 329 -11.02 -9.92 30.23
CA VAL A 329 -12.36 -10.40 29.88
C VAL A 329 -13.03 -9.41 28.91
N LYS A 330 -13.70 -9.92 27.87
CA LYS A 330 -14.34 -9.10 26.82
C LYS A 330 -15.86 -8.97 27.05
N ASP A 331 -16.24 -8.43 28.20
CA ASP A 331 -17.62 -8.04 28.52
C ASP A 331 -17.83 -6.52 28.37
N GLU A 332 -19.08 -6.05 28.32
CA GLU A 332 -19.42 -4.62 28.14
C GLU A 332 -18.79 -3.70 29.21
N GLU A 333 -18.83 -4.12 30.47
CA GLU A 333 -18.32 -3.34 31.61
C GLU A 333 -16.80 -3.26 31.57
N ASN A 334 -16.14 -4.38 31.30
CA ASN A 334 -14.69 -4.48 31.24
C ASN A 334 -14.13 -3.84 29.97
N GLY A 335 -14.84 -3.93 28.84
CA GLY A 335 -14.51 -3.26 27.59
C GLY A 335 -14.54 -1.73 27.71
N ALA A 336 -15.62 -1.17 28.27
CA ALA A 336 -15.71 0.26 28.56
C ALA A 336 -14.64 0.73 29.56
N LEU A 337 -14.32 -0.09 30.57
CA LEU A 337 -13.23 0.19 31.51
C LEU A 337 -11.85 0.16 30.83
N MET A 338 -11.57 -0.83 29.97
CA MET A 338 -10.34 -0.91 29.20
C MET A 338 -10.19 0.29 28.26
N ALA A 339 -11.26 0.71 27.58
CA ALA A 339 -11.27 1.93 26.76
C ALA A 339 -10.94 3.18 27.59
N THR A 340 -11.49 3.29 28.80
CA THR A 340 -11.17 4.38 29.74
C THR A 340 -9.70 4.34 30.17
N CYS A 341 -9.15 3.15 30.47
CA CYS A 341 -7.73 2.98 30.81
C CYS A 341 -6.81 3.32 29.64
N ALA A 342 -7.17 2.90 28.42
CA ALA A 342 -6.40 3.14 27.21
C ALA A 342 -6.39 4.63 26.84
N ASP A 343 -7.53 5.32 26.93
CA ASP A 343 -7.61 6.78 26.68
C ASP A 343 -6.79 7.58 27.71
N LEU A 344 -6.98 7.30 29.01
CA LEU A 344 -6.19 7.90 30.08
C LEU A 344 -4.69 7.67 29.87
N TYR A 345 -4.27 6.44 29.56
CA TYR A 345 -2.87 6.12 29.29
C TYR A 345 -2.35 6.82 28.03
N LEU A 346 -3.04 6.73 26.89
CA LEU A 346 -2.52 7.19 25.62
C LEU A 346 -2.58 8.72 25.48
N ASN A 347 -3.70 9.34 25.87
CA ASN A 347 -4.01 10.76 25.63
C ASN A 347 -3.75 11.67 26.83
N GLU A 348 -4.01 11.24 28.07
CA GLU A 348 -3.84 12.12 29.26
C GLU A 348 -2.45 12.01 29.92
N LEU A 349 -1.76 10.87 29.86
CA LEU A 349 -0.44 10.69 30.50
C LEU A 349 0.73 11.21 29.62
N THR A 350 1.59 12.03 30.21
CA THR A 350 2.86 12.45 29.59
C THR A 350 3.83 11.29 29.40
N THR A 351 4.80 11.40 28.50
CA THR A 351 5.86 10.39 28.29
C THR A 351 6.63 10.04 29.57
N SER A 352 6.81 11.02 30.47
CA SER A 352 7.39 10.79 31.80
C SER A 352 6.46 10.01 32.73
N GLU A 353 5.16 10.26 32.68
CA GLU A 353 4.17 9.56 33.52
C GLU A 353 3.93 8.13 33.06
N LYS A 354 3.95 7.87 31.75
CA LYS A 354 3.92 6.53 31.16
C LYS A 354 5.05 5.62 31.69
N SER A 355 6.16 6.17 32.20
CA SER A 355 7.26 5.38 32.79
C SER A 355 7.00 4.83 34.20
N TYR A 356 5.91 5.24 34.85
CA TYR A 356 5.47 4.69 36.14
C TYR A 356 4.45 3.55 35.98
N ILE A 357 3.95 3.32 34.77
CA ILE A 357 2.97 2.27 34.45
C ILE A 357 3.70 1.12 33.76
N ASP A 358 3.30 -0.12 34.05
CA ASP A 358 3.84 -1.28 33.34
C ASP A 358 3.33 -1.30 31.88
N LYS A 359 4.25 -1.08 30.93
CA LYS A 359 3.93 -1.08 29.50
C LYS A 359 3.48 -2.46 29.01
N ASP A 360 4.07 -3.53 29.55
CA ASP A 360 3.74 -4.89 29.12
C ASP A 360 2.33 -5.26 29.60
N GLY A 361 1.95 -4.82 30.81
CA GLY A 361 0.58 -4.90 31.32
C GLY A 361 -0.45 -4.03 30.58
N MET A 362 -0.05 -2.86 30.03
CA MET A 362 -0.95 -2.02 29.24
C MET A 362 -1.24 -2.56 27.84
N THR A 363 -0.33 -3.32 27.24
CA THR A 363 -0.49 -3.86 25.87
C THR A 363 -1.80 -4.64 25.67
N PRO A 364 -2.17 -5.64 26.50
CA PRO A 364 -3.45 -6.35 26.36
C PRO A 364 -4.66 -5.48 26.68
N VAL A 365 -4.52 -4.46 27.54
CA VAL A 365 -5.60 -3.50 27.85
C VAL A 365 -5.89 -2.60 26.65
N ILE A 366 -4.86 -2.13 25.94
CA ILE A 366 -5.02 -1.32 24.73
C ILE A 366 -5.59 -2.16 23.58
N ALA A 367 -5.16 -3.42 23.43
CA ALA A 367 -5.75 -4.34 22.46
C ALA A 367 -7.24 -4.62 22.74
N GLY A 368 -7.60 -4.95 23.99
CA GLY A 368 -8.99 -5.18 24.38
C GLY A 368 -9.87 -3.92 24.29
N ALA A 369 -9.30 -2.74 24.56
CA ALA A 369 -9.95 -1.45 24.32
C ALA A 369 -10.23 -1.23 22.82
N ALA A 370 -9.28 -1.55 21.95
CA ALA A 370 -9.41 -1.43 20.50
C ALA A 370 -10.53 -2.33 19.96
N GLU A 371 -10.54 -3.62 20.35
CA GLU A 371 -11.57 -4.57 19.95
C GLU A 371 -12.97 -4.12 20.40
N TYR A 372 -13.12 -3.69 21.66
CA TYR A 372 -14.40 -3.21 22.19
C TYR A 372 -14.86 -1.92 21.49
N ALA A 373 -13.99 -0.91 21.38
CA ALA A 373 -14.31 0.37 20.78
C ALA A 373 -14.60 0.25 19.28
N TYR A 374 -13.86 -0.60 18.56
CA TYR A 374 -14.12 -0.91 17.16
C TYR A 374 -15.44 -1.65 16.97
N GLY A 375 -15.77 -2.59 17.85
CA GLY A 375 -17.09 -3.25 17.86
C GLY A 375 -18.24 -2.24 17.96
N LYS A 376 -18.18 -1.32 18.93
CA LYS A 376 -19.18 -0.24 19.07
C LYS A 376 -19.24 0.67 17.86
N TRP A 377 -18.08 1.11 17.37
CA TRP A 377 -17.99 1.96 16.17
C TRP A 377 -18.59 1.26 14.93
N SER A 378 -18.34 -0.04 14.74
CA SER A 378 -18.90 -0.84 13.64
C SER A 378 -20.41 -1.07 13.79
N GLU A 379 -20.92 -1.27 15.01
CA GLU A 379 -22.37 -1.32 15.30
C GLU A 379 -23.07 0.01 14.99
N ASP A 380 -22.41 1.13 15.24
CA ASP A 380 -22.94 2.46 14.91
C ASP A 380 -22.82 2.79 13.42
N LEU A 381 -21.73 2.42 12.75
CA LEU A 381 -21.52 2.60 11.30
C LEU A 381 -22.62 1.92 10.47
N LYS A 382 -23.06 0.72 10.87
CA LYS A 382 -24.13 -0.03 10.18
C LYS A 382 -25.47 0.69 10.08
N LYS A 383 -25.67 1.78 10.85
CA LYS A 383 -26.90 2.59 10.78
C LYS A 383 -26.94 3.52 9.56
N TYR A 384 -25.81 3.67 8.89
CA TYR A 384 -25.60 4.57 7.74
C TYR A 384 -25.39 3.81 6.42
N ASP A 385 -25.60 2.49 6.39
CA ASP A 385 -25.38 1.61 5.21
C ASP A 385 -26.15 2.07 3.96
N LYS A 386 -27.36 2.57 4.17
CA LYS A 386 -28.23 3.23 3.18
C LYS A 386 -27.64 4.51 2.58
N THR A 387 -26.66 5.13 3.23
CA THR A 387 -26.09 6.41 2.84
C THR A 387 -24.64 6.28 2.39
N PHE A 388 -23.79 5.54 3.11
CA PHE A 388 -22.41 5.27 2.72
C PHE A 388 -21.86 3.96 3.30
N ALA A 389 -20.80 3.46 2.67
CA ALA A 389 -19.96 2.37 3.17
C ALA A 389 -18.48 2.80 3.20
N ILE A 390 -17.66 2.05 3.94
CA ILE A 390 -16.22 2.23 3.97
C ILE A 390 -15.58 1.19 3.05
N GLY A 391 -14.99 1.65 1.94
CA GLY A 391 -14.18 0.84 1.04
C GLY A 391 -12.73 0.72 1.55
N ASP A 392 -11.89 0.07 0.76
CA ASP A 392 -10.50 -0.21 1.16
C ASP A 392 -9.67 1.06 1.38
N GLU A 393 -9.89 2.11 0.59
CA GLU A 393 -9.12 3.36 0.64
C GLU A 393 -9.99 4.64 0.65
N ASN A 394 -11.30 4.50 0.41
CA ASN A 394 -12.23 5.62 0.25
C ASN A 394 -13.60 5.35 0.88
N ILE A 395 -14.41 6.40 0.99
CA ILE A 395 -15.83 6.29 1.32
C ILE A 395 -16.60 6.04 0.02
N VAL A 396 -17.45 5.01 0.02
CA VAL A 396 -18.34 4.65 -1.09
C VAL A 396 -19.73 5.18 -0.77
N TYR A 397 -20.31 5.98 -1.67
CA TYR A 397 -21.61 6.61 -1.45
C TYR A 397 -22.76 5.72 -1.95
N SER A 398 -23.68 5.33 -1.06
CA SER A 398 -24.89 4.58 -1.41
C SER A 398 -26.00 5.54 -1.82
N LEU A 399 -26.26 6.55 -0.97
CA LEU A 399 -27.25 7.61 -1.14
C LEU A 399 -28.67 7.14 -1.52
N GLU A 400 -29.22 6.13 -0.83
CA GLU A 400 -30.50 5.49 -1.18
C GLU A 400 -31.70 6.46 -1.26
N SER A 401 -31.77 7.45 -0.38
CA SER A 401 -32.83 8.46 -0.44
C SER A 401 -32.42 9.82 0.13
N TYR A 402 -33.03 10.88 -0.38
CA TYR A 402 -32.94 12.23 0.18
C TYR A 402 -33.20 12.28 1.68
N ALA A 403 -34.27 11.61 2.15
CA ALA A 403 -34.70 11.67 3.55
C ALA A 403 -33.68 11.02 4.49
N THR A 404 -33.12 9.87 4.10
CA THR A 404 -32.03 9.21 4.83
C THR A 404 -30.78 10.08 4.86
N CYS A 405 -30.31 10.54 3.68
CA CYS A 405 -29.08 11.31 3.56
C CYS A 405 -29.12 12.63 4.32
N LYS A 406 -30.29 13.28 4.38
CA LYS A 406 -30.49 14.53 5.14
C LYS A 406 -30.43 14.29 6.65
N ALA A 407 -31.11 13.24 7.15
CA ALA A 407 -31.05 12.87 8.56
C ALA A 407 -29.62 12.45 8.98
N ASP A 408 -28.93 11.71 8.13
CA ASP A 408 -27.57 11.23 8.39
C ASP A 408 -26.53 12.37 8.33
N ALA A 409 -26.69 13.33 7.41
CA ALA A 409 -25.86 14.54 7.39
C ALA A 409 -25.98 15.35 8.69
N GLU A 410 -27.21 15.56 9.18
CA GLU A 410 -27.47 16.22 10.46
C GLU A 410 -26.88 15.44 11.65
N ALA A 411 -26.96 14.10 11.63
CA ALA A 411 -26.40 13.24 12.67
C ALA A 411 -24.86 13.22 12.69
N LEU A 412 -24.21 13.16 11.52
CA LEU A 412 -22.75 13.09 11.37
C LEU A 412 -22.05 14.42 11.73
N GLN A 413 -22.74 15.54 11.50
CA GLN A 413 -22.29 16.88 11.96
C GLN A 413 -22.23 17.01 13.49
N ASN A 414 -22.93 16.15 14.24
CA ASN A 414 -22.82 16.12 15.68
C ASN A 414 -21.57 15.32 16.12
N ASP A 415 -20.56 16.01 16.65
CA ASP A 415 -19.36 15.38 17.22
C ASP A 415 -19.65 14.53 18.47
N GLU A 416 -20.80 14.72 19.13
CA GLU A 416 -21.28 13.87 20.24
C GLU A 416 -22.10 12.65 19.77
N SER A 417 -22.21 12.41 18.45
CA SER A 417 -22.93 11.25 17.92
C SER A 417 -22.23 9.92 18.27
N PRO A 418 -22.98 8.79 18.38
CA PRO A 418 -22.42 7.50 18.79
C PRO A 418 -21.21 7.04 17.97
N ILE A 419 -21.28 7.17 16.63
CA ILE A 419 -20.19 6.83 15.70
C ILE A 419 -18.91 7.65 15.94
N ASN A 420 -19.00 8.84 16.55
CA ASN A 420 -17.83 9.66 16.88
C ASN A 420 -17.28 9.39 18.29
N ALA A 421 -18.02 8.71 19.17
CA ALA A 421 -17.73 8.59 20.60
C ALA A 421 -16.36 7.95 20.92
N TYR A 422 -15.93 6.96 20.13
CA TYR A 422 -14.61 6.32 20.27
C TYR A 422 -13.60 6.68 19.18
N LEU A 423 -13.99 7.50 18.19
CA LEU A 423 -13.20 7.76 16.98
C LEU A 423 -11.77 8.20 17.28
N LYS A 424 -11.63 9.19 18.16
CA LYS A 424 -10.34 9.73 18.60
C LYS A 424 -9.46 8.72 19.33
N LEU A 425 -10.06 7.83 20.14
CA LEU A 425 -9.32 6.78 20.83
C LEU A 425 -8.78 5.77 19.81
N LEU A 426 -9.63 5.34 18.87
CA LEU A 426 -9.26 4.40 17.82
C LEU A 426 -8.15 4.95 16.90
N GLN A 427 -8.20 6.22 16.52
CA GLN A 427 -7.09 6.90 15.79
C GLN A 427 -5.76 6.83 16.54
N VAL A 428 -5.76 7.10 17.85
CA VAL A 428 -4.54 7.09 18.67
C VAL A 428 -4.03 5.65 18.90
N ILE A 429 -4.93 4.66 18.92
CA ILE A 429 -4.57 3.24 19.00
C ILE A 429 -4.00 2.72 17.67
N ALA A 430 -4.58 3.10 16.52
CA ALA A 430 -4.11 2.70 15.19
C ALA A 430 -2.64 3.13 14.96
N GLY A 431 -2.23 4.27 15.52
CA GLY A 431 -0.84 4.75 15.50
C GLY A 431 0.12 4.10 16.50
N GLN A 432 -0.23 2.99 17.16
CA GLN A 432 0.67 2.30 18.11
C GLN A 432 1.57 1.25 17.43
N ASP A 433 2.85 1.58 17.29
CA ASP A 433 3.88 0.68 16.76
C ASP A 433 3.96 -0.66 17.54
N GLY A 434 3.87 -1.77 16.81
CA GLY A 434 4.11 -3.13 17.32
C GLY A 434 2.97 -3.73 18.17
N LEU A 435 1.79 -3.12 18.15
CA LEU A 435 0.56 -3.68 18.73
C LEU A 435 -0.18 -4.54 17.68
N THR A 436 -0.68 -5.70 18.09
CA THR A 436 -1.53 -6.58 17.26
C THR A 436 -2.86 -6.90 17.95
N ILE A 437 -3.86 -7.23 17.15
CA ILE A 437 -5.15 -7.80 17.58
C ILE A 437 -5.23 -9.17 16.94
N GLY A 438 -5.05 -10.22 17.74
CA GLY A 438 -4.71 -11.54 17.21
C GLY A 438 -3.35 -11.49 16.48
N GLU A 439 -3.33 -11.94 15.23
CA GLU A 439 -2.15 -11.91 14.36
C GLU A 439 -2.07 -10.62 13.51
N THR A 440 -3.17 -9.86 13.41
CA THR A 440 -3.26 -8.64 12.57
C THR A 440 -2.63 -7.42 13.27
N PRO A 441 -1.77 -6.64 12.60
CA PRO A 441 -1.31 -5.33 13.08
C PRO A 441 -2.48 -4.38 13.40
N VAL A 442 -2.40 -3.62 14.49
CA VAL A 442 -3.51 -2.74 14.91
C VAL A 442 -3.88 -1.66 13.88
N ALA A 443 -2.89 -1.17 13.12
CA ALA A 443 -3.11 -0.19 12.05
C ALA A 443 -3.92 -0.77 10.88
N GLU A 444 -3.76 -2.06 10.59
CA GLU A 444 -4.51 -2.78 9.56
C GLU A 444 -5.91 -3.13 10.06
N TYR A 445 -6.03 -3.65 11.28
CA TYR A 445 -7.32 -3.95 11.92
C TYR A 445 -8.22 -2.71 12.04
N LEU A 446 -7.65 -1.52 12.25
CA LEU A 446 -8.38 -0.25 12.35
C LEU A 446 -8.39 0.58 11.05
N LYS A 447 -7.96 0.02 9.90
CA LYS A 447 -7.95 0.72 8.60
C LYS A 447 -9.31 1.37 8.26
N PRO A 448 -10.47 0.70 8.44
CA PRO A 448 -11.78 1.30 8.12
C PRO A 448 -12.09 2.54 8.97
N VAL A 449 -11.62 2.56 10.23
CA VAL A 449 -11.79 3.73 11.11
C VAL A 449 -10.97 4.92 10.59
N MET A 450 -9.78 4.67 10.01
CA MET A 450 -8.95 5.74 9.46
C MET A 450 -9.55 6.31 8.18
N VAL A 451 -10.03 5.46 7.27
CA VAL A 451 -10.74 5.89 6.05
C VAL A 451 -11.96 6.76 6.42
N TYR A 452 -12.77 6.34 7.40
CA TYR A 452 -13.88 7.17 7.90
C TYR A 452 -13.38 8.48 8.55
N ALA A 453 -12.37 8.43 9.42
CA ALA A 453 -11.91 9.61 10.15
C ALA A 453 -11.28 10.67 9.25
N GLU A 454 -10.58 10.26 8.20
CA GLU A 454 -9.99 11.15 7.19
C GLU A 454 -11.05 11.64 6.18
N GLY A 455 -12.04 10.80 5.86
CA GLY A 455 -13.10 11.11 4.90
C GLY A 455 -14.34 11.82 5.49
N LYS A 456 -14.55 11.85 6.81
CA LYS A 456 -15.79 12.34 7.48
C LYS A 456 -16.22 13.72 6.98
N ASP A 457 -15.31 14.69 6.95
CA ASP A 457 -15.63 16.06 6.53
C ASP A 457 -16.02 16.12 5.05
N GLY A 458 -15.36 15.30 4.21
CA GLY A 458 -15.71 15.12 2.80
C GLY A 458 -17.11 14.53 2.63
N LEU A 459 -17.41 13.44 3.34
CA LEU A 459 -18.74 12.81 3.37
C LEU A 459 -19.83 13.81 3.79
N ILE A 460 -19.63 14.56 4.88
CA ILE A 460 -20.61 15.56 5.33
C ILE A 460 -20.85 16.63 4.25
N ASN A 461 -19.81 17.08 3.56
CA ASN A 461 -19.95 18.01 2.43
C ASN A 461 -20.74 17.38 1.28
N VAL A 462 -20.43 16.14 0.87
CA VAL A 462 -21.14 15.40 -0.20
C VAL A 462 -22.63 15.27 0.12
N LEU A 463 -22.99 14.85 1.34
CA LEU A 463 -24.40 14.71 1.75
C LEU A 463 -25.12 16.06 1.82
N THR A 464 -24.44 17.10 2.29
CA THR A 464 -25.00 18.46 2.36
C THR A 464 -25.22 19.04 0.96
N GLU A 465 -24.29 18.84 0.03
CA GLU A 465 -24.41 19.28 -1.36
C GLU A 465 -25.53 18.52 -2.08
N ALA A 466 -25.54 17.19 -2.00
CA ALA A 466 -26.56 16.33 -2.61
C ALA A 466 -27.98 16.69 -2.15
N THR A 467 -28.19 16.85 -0.84
CA THR A 467 -29.50 17.25 -0.28
C THR A 467 -29.87 18.70 -0.61
N THR A 468 -28.89 19.61 -0.72
CA THR A 468 -29.12 20.99 -1.17
C THR A 468 -29.52 21.05 -2.64
N LEU A 469 -28.90 20.23 -3.50
CA LEU A 469 -29.26 20.11 -4.93
C LEU A 469 -30.72 19.65 -5.07
N TYR A 470 -31.10 18.58 -4.35
CA TYR A 470 -32.49 18.11 -4.35
C TYR A 470 -33.46 19.18 -3.83
N ASP A 471 -33.13 19.87 -2.73
CA ASP A 471 -33.95 20.96 -2.18
C ASP A 471 -34.22 22.08 -3.21
N LEU A 472 -33.29 22.38 -4.12
CA LEU A 472 -33.47 23.41 -5.15
C LEU A 472 -34.61 23.10 -6.14
N LEU A 473 -34.80 21.84 -6.54
CA LEU A 473 -35.88 21.43 -7.47
C LEU A 473 -37.05 20.70 -6.79
N SER A 474 -37.06 20.63 -5.45
CA SER A 474 -38.13 19.99 -4.67
C SER A 474 -39.52 20.63 -4.87
N ASP A 475 -39.59 21.90 -5.26
CA ASP A 475 -40.83 22.62 -5.61
C ASP A 475 -41.31 22.33 -7.06
N VAL A 476 -40.52 21.65 -7.90
CA VAL A 476 -40.92 21.28 -9.27
C VAL A 476 -41.86 20.07 -9.20
N PRO A 477 -43.08 20.13 -9.74
CA PRO A 477 -44.02 19.01 -9.68
C PRO A 477 -43.47 17.78 -10.40
N GLU A 478 -43.96 16.59 -10.04
CA GLU A 478 -43.67 15.33 -10.73
C GLU A 478 -44.02 15.43 -12.23
N GLN A 479 -45.19 15.98 -12.54
CA GLN A 479 -45.67 16.19 -13.90
C GLN A 479 -45.43 17.66 -14.32
N TRP A 480 -44.24 17.95 -14.84
CA TRP A 480 -43.82 19.29 -15.27
C TRP A 480 -44.02 19.51 -16.78
N THR A 481 -44.49 20.72 -17.14
CA THR A 481 -44.65 21.15 -18.55
C THR A 481 -44.25 22.60 -18.80
N THR A 482 -43.81 23.33 -17.77
CA THR A 482 -43.40 24.73 -17.86
C THR A 482 -42.37 25.02 -16.78
N LEU A 483 -41.12 25.24 -17.21
CA LEU A 483 -39.98 25.35 -16.30
C LEU A 483 -39.50 26.80 -16.06
N SER A 484 -40.02 27.76 -16.82
CA SER A 484 -39.61 29.18 -16.75
C SER A 484 -39.80 29.85 -15.39
N SER A 485 -40.75 29.39 -14.58
CA SER A 485 -40.95 29.84 -13.20
C SER A 485 -39.89 29.35 -12.20
N PHE A 486 -39.09 28.35 -12.59
CA PHE A 486 -38.03 27.74 -11.77
C PHE A 486 -36.62 28.10 -12.24
N GLN A 487 -36.48 29.03 -13.20
CA GLN A 487 -35.19 29.44 -13.78
C GLN A 487 -34.11 29.67 -12.70
N THR A 488 -34.42 30.42 -11.64
CA THR A 488 -33.42 30.77 -10.60
C THR A 488 -32.94 29.56 -9.79
N GLN A 489 -33.75 28.51 -9.70
CA GLN A 489 -33.40 27.26 -9.06
C GLN A 489 -32.57 26.38 -10.01
N ILE A 490 -32.99 26.27 -11.27
CA ILE A 490 -32.29 25.51 -12.32
C ILE A 490 -30.90 26.11 -12.58
N ASP A 491 -30.78 27.44 -12.70
CA ASP A 491 -29.49 28.13 -12.83
C ASP A 491 -28.56 27.86 -11.63
N LYS A 492 -29.09 27.74 -10.41
CA LYS A 492 -28.29 27.36 -9.24
C LYS A 492 -27.86 25.90 -9.27
N VAL A 493 -28.71 24.98 -9.70
CA VAL A 493 -28.34 23.57 -9.87
C VAL A 493 -27.18 23.45 -10.86
N ARG A 494 -27.30 24.08 -12.04
CA ARG A 494 -26.22 24.16 -13.03
C ARG A 494 -24.94 24.73 -12.40
N ASP A 495 -25.04 25.89 -11.74
CA ASP A 495 -23.86 26.57 -11.20
C ASP A 495 -23.18 25.78 -10.08
N THR A 496 -23.94 25.06 -9.24
CA THR A 496 -23.40 24.18 -8.19
C THR A 496 -22.70 22.96 -8.80
N VAL A 497 -23.38 22.22 -9.67
CA VAL A 497 -22.86 21.01 -10.33
C VAL A 497 -21.59 21.32 -11.15
N CYS A 498 -21.59 22.43 -11.89
CA CYS A 498 -20.43 22.86 -12.68
C CYS A 498 -19.28 23.43 -11.83
N ALA A 499 -19.51 23.84 -10.58
CA ALA A 499 -18.47 24.34 -9.69
C ALA A 499 -17.71 23.23 -8.92
N GLY A 500 -18.30 22.04 -8.77
CA GLY A 500 -17.76 20.94 -7.95
C GLY A 500 -16.46 20.30 -8.47
N GLY A 501 -16.15 20.45 -9.76
CA GLY A 501 -15.01 19.80 -10.41
C GLY A 501 -15.35 18.41 -10.97
N LYS A 502 -14.64 17.99 -12.02
CA LYS A 502 -15.03 16.85 -12.88
C LYS A 502 -14.83 15.45 -12.25
N GLU A 503 -15.55 14.49 -12.84
CA GLU A 503 -15.53 13.03 -12.64
C GLU A 503 -15.93 12.52 -11.26
N GLY A 504 -15.31 12.98 -10.17
CA GLY A 504 -15.49 12.40 -8.83
C GLY A 504 -16.93 12.44 -8.26
N TYR A 505 -17.78 13.35 -8.75
CA TYR A 505 -19.16 13.53 -8.29
C TYR A 505 -20.24 13.03 -9.26
N ARG A 506 -19.90 12.55 -10.46
CA ARG A 506 -20.90 12.11 -11.45
C ARG A 506 -21.80 10.99 -10.92
N SER A 507 -21.19 10.03 -10.22
CA SER A 507 -21.89 8.94 -9.52
C SER A 507 -22.76 9.39 -8.34
N VAL A 508 -22.44 10.52 -7.70
CA VAL A 508 -23.25 11.18 -6.67
C VAL A 508 -24.46 11.86 -7.31
N TYR A 509 -24.24 12.61 -8.39
CA TYR A 509 -25.31 13.31 -9.10
C TYR A 509 -26.34 12.34 -9.72
N ARG A 510 -25.91 11.21 -10.31
CA ARG A 510 -26.83 10.13 -10.77
C ARG A 510 -27.77 9.67 -9.65
N ARG A 511 -27.27 9.50 -8.41
CA ARG A 511 -28.06 9.10 -7.24
C ARG A 511 -29.02 10.20 -6.76
N VAL A 512 -28.62 11.47 -6.85
CA VAL A 512 -29.51 12.61 -6.56
C VAL A 512 -30.67 12.67 -7.57
N SER A 513 -30.43 12.27 -8.83
CA SER A 513 -31.50 12.17 -9.84
C SER A 513 -32.57 11.15 -9.44
N ALA A 514 -32.13 9.96 -9.06
CA ALA A 514 -32.98 8.84 -8.66
C ALA A 514 -33.78 9.08 -7.35
N TRP A 515 -33.56 10.21 -6.66
CA TRP A 515 -34.42 10.61 -5.54
C TRP A 515 -35.77 11.19 -5.97
N ARG A 516 -35.93 11.59 -7.24
CA ARG A 516 -37.24 11.90 -7.82
C ARG A 516 -37.87 10.63 -8.39
N ALA A 517 -39.19 10.52 -8.29
CA ALA A 517 -39.91 9.29 -8.63
C ALA A 517 -39.81 8.87 -10.11
N GLU A 518 -39.59 9.84 -11.00
CA GLU A 518 -39.43 9.63 -12.45
C GLU A 518 -37.95 9.73 -12.88
N ASP A 519 -37.00 9.79 -11.94
CA ASP A 519 -35.54 9.97 -12.16
C ASP A 519 -35.16 11.24 -12.97
N ASP A 520 -36.09 12.20 -13.03
CA ASP A 520 -36.17 13.32 -13.98
C ASP A 520 -35.41 14.59 -13.54
N PHE A 521 -34.52 14.51 -12.55
CA PHE A 521 -33.91 15.71 -11.95
C PHE A 521 -33.04 16.49 -12.95
N PHE A 522 -32.17 15.80 -13.69
CA PHE A 522 -31.33 16.44 -14.71
C PHE A 522 -32.08 16.66 -16.02
N ASP A 523 -33.09 15.85 -16.32
CA ASP A 523 -34.04 16.01 -17.42
C ASP A 523 -34.75 17.36 -17.33
N ILE A 524 -35.19 17.79 -16.13
CA ILE A 524 -35.71 19.15 -15.88
C ILE A 524 -34.69 20.23 -16.25
N VAL A 525 -33.42 20.06 -15.85
CA VAL A 525 -32.36 21.04 -16.10
C VAL A 525 -32.07 21.16 -17.61
N TYR A 526 -31.91 20.03 -18.29
CA TYR A 526 -31.65 19.96 -19.72
C TYR A 526 -32.86 20.39 -20.56
N ALA A 527 -34.09 20.02 -20.18
CA ALA A 527 -35.32 20.46 -20.82
C ALA A 527 -35.44 21.99 -20.81
N TYR A 528 -35.10 22.63 -19.68
CA TYR A 528 -35.13 24.10 -19.59
C TYR A 528 -34.11 24.77 -20.52
N TYR A 529 -32.86 24.29 -20.56
CA TYR A 529 -31.84 24.89 -21.43
C TYR A 529 -32.07 24.58 -22.91
N SER A 530 -32.62 23.41 -23.25
CA SER A 530 -33.06 23.08 -24.61
C SER A 530 -34.22 23.98 -25.07
N GLN A 531 -35.26 24.15 -24.24
CA GLN A 531 -36.38 25.06 -24.52
C GLN A 531 -35.94 26.53 -24.69
N THR A 532 -34.92 26.97 -23.95
CA THR A 532 -34.38 28.33 -24.05
C THR A 532 -33.27 28.49 -25.09
N LYS A 533 -32.80 27.40 -25.70
CA LYS A 533 -31.68 27.34 -26.67
C LYS A 533 -30.36 27.85 -26.10
N ASP A 534 -30.11 27.57 -24.82
CA ASP A 534 -28.86 27.89 -24.12
C ASP A 534 -27.87 26.73 -24.22
N ASN A 535 -27.22 26.63 -25.37
CA ASN A 535 -26.21 25.61 -25.63
C ASN A 535 -24.99 25.79 -24.70
N GLU A 536 -24.68 27.00 -24.22
CA GLU A 536 -23.54 27.22 -23.30
C GLU A 536 -23.76 26.56 -21.94
N SER A 537 -25.00 26.51 -21.45
CA SER A 537 -25.35 25.76 -20.24
C SER A 537 -25.32 24.24 -20.46
N ILE A 538 -25.81 23.75 -21.60
CA ILE A 538 -25.77 22.31 -21.97
C ILE A 538 -24.32 21.81 -22.07
N GLU A 539 -23.46 22.58 -22.74
CA GLU A 539 -22.02 22.29 -22.92
C GLU A 539 -21.24 22.21 -21.60
N LYS A 540 -21.64 22.99 -20.58
CA LYS A 540 -21.04 22.92 -19.24
C LYS A 540 -21.47 21.66 -18.48
N LEU A 541 -22.72 21.23 -18.65
CA LEU A 541 -23.30 20.09 -17.95
C LEU A 541 -22.84 18.74 -18.51
N LYS A 542 -22.73 18.58 -19.84
CA LYS A 542 -22.46 17.28 -20.50
C LYS A 542 -21.20 16.56 -20.00
N GLY A 543 -20.20 17.34 -19.57
CA GLY A 543 -18.94 16.84 -19.02
C GLY A 543 -18.95 16.58 -17.52
N VAL A 544 -20.12 16.61 -16.87
CA VAL A 544 -20.32 16.44 -15.43
C VAL A 544 -21.43 15.43 -15.14
N ILE A 545 -22.60 15.54 -15.79
CA ILE A 545 -23.76 14.65 -15.63
C ILE A 545 -24.76 14.86 -16.80
N LEU A 546 -25.38 13.79 -17.29
CA LEU A 546 -26.43 13.82 -18.33
C LEU A 546 -27.84 13.55 -17.75
N PRO A 547 -28.93 13.74 -18.52
CA PRO A 547 -30.24 13.17 -18.21
C PRO A 547 -30.18 11.64 -18.01
N ALA A 548 -31.11 11.07 -17.24
CA ALA A 548 -30.96 9.71 -16.71
C ALA A 548 -30.69 8.64 -17.80
N ALA A 549 -31.47 8.63 -18.88
CA ALA A 549 -31.34 7.65 -19.97
C ALA A 549 -30.00 7.78 -20.73
N LEU A 550 -29.56 9.02 -20.99
CA LEU A 550 -28.28 9.29 -21.67
C LEU A 550 -27.06 9.04 -20.77
N GLU A 551 -27.21 9.28 -19.47
CA GLU A 551 -26.16 8.99 -18.49
C GLU A 551 -25.85 7.50 -18.41
N GLU A 552 -26.86 6.64 -18.54
CA GLU A 552 -26.69 5.18 -18.58
C GLU A 552 -25.97 4.74 -19.86
N VAL A 553 -26.42 5.18 -21.05
CA VAL A 553 -25.71 4.90 -22.32
C VAL A 553 -24.24 5.35 -22.24
N TYR A 554 -23.99 6.57 -21.76
CA TYR A 554 -22.65 7.11 -21.63
C TYR A 554 -21.78 6.32 -20.63
N SER A 555 -22.35 5.94 -19.48
CA SER A 555 -21.64 5.20 -18.43
C SER A 555 -21.30 3.78 -18.88
N ASP A 556 -22.24 3.08 -19.53
CA ASP A 556 -22.03 1.74 -20.07
C ASP A 556 -20.98 1.80 -21.20
N LEU A 557 -21.10 2.75 -22.14
CA LEU A 557 -20.15 2.91 -23.24
C LEU A 557 -18.73 3.30 -22.77
N LEU A 558 -18.61 4.18 -21.78
CA LEU A 558 -17.31 4.52 -21.18
C LEU A 558 -16.71 3.33 -20.41
N SER A 559 -17.55 2.49 -19.80
CA SER A 559 -17.12 1.24 -19.16
C SER A 559 -16.62 0.24 -20.19
N ALA A 560 -17.31 0.08 -21.33
CA ALA A 560 -16.85 -0.72 -22.46
C ALA A 560 -15.48 -0.22 -23.00
N ILE A 561 -15.34 1.07 -23.28
CA ILE A 561 -14.07 1.69 -23.72
C ILE A 561 -12.96 1.48 -22.68
N THR A 562 -13.29 1.49 -21.39
CA THR A 562 -12.32 1.21 -20.31
C THR A 562 -11.85 -0.25 -20.33
N GLN A 563 -12.76 -1.23 -20.52
CA GLN A 563 -12.39 -2.64 -20.66
C GLN A 563 -11.54 -2.87 -21.91
N TYR A 564 -11.94 -2.30 -23.05
CA TYR A 564 -11.14 -2.27 -24.27
C TYR A 564 -9.72 -1.72 -24.02
N THR A 565 -9.61 -0.59 -23.31
CA THR A 565 -8.32 0.03 -22.98
C THR A 565 -7.43 -0.88 -22.13
N TYR A 566 -8.02 -1.68 -21.23
CA TYR A 566 -7.29 -2.69 -20.43
C TYR A 566 -6.85 -3.92 -21.22
N ILE A 567 -7.63 -4.33 -22.22
CA ILE A 567 -7.25 -5.38 -23.17
C ILE A 567 -6.09 -4.89 -24.05
N TYR A 568 -6.26 -3.73 -24.70
CA TYR A 568 -5.31 -3.17 -25.66
C TYR A 568 -3.95 -2.77 -25.04
N ASN A 569 -3.95 -2.03 -23.92
CA ASN A 569 -2.71 -1.51 -23.32
C ASN A 569 -2.13 -2.40 -22.22
N GLY A 570 -2.95 -3.27 -21.62
CA GLY A 570 -2.64 -3.98 -20.40
C GLY A 570 -2.58 -3.11 -19.14
N VAL A 571 -2.72 -3.76 -17.98
CA VAL A 571 -2.71 -3.13 -16.66
C VAL A 571 -1.30 -3.20 -16.06
N LYS A 572 -0.77 -2.08 -15.57
CA LYS A 572 0.55 -2.06 -14.92
C LYS A 572 0.45 -2.56 -13.48
N THR A 573 1.00 -3.74 -13.22
CA THR A 573 1.16 -4.32 -11.88
C THR A 573 2.56 -4.01 -11.33
N GLU A 574 2.79 -4.24 -10.03
CA GLU A 574 4.12 -4.09 -9.40
C GLU A 574 5.21 -4.97 -10.06
N ASN A 575 4.81 -6.06 -10.73
CA ASN A 575 5.71 -7.01 -11.39
C ASN A 575 5.87 -6.76 -12.91
N GLY A 576 5.15 -5.80 -13.50
CA GLY A 576 5.14 -5.52 -14.93
C GLY A 576 3.71 -5.35 -15.49
N THR A 577 3.59 -5.17 -16.81
CA THR A 577 2.27 -5.13 -17.47
C THR A 577 1.63 -6.52 -17.47
N SER A 578 0.43 -6.63 -16.89
CA SER A 578 -0.46 -7.79 -16.96
C SER A 578 -1.67 -7.39 -17.79
N TYR A 579 -1.92 -8.05 -18.91
CA TYR A 579 -3.09 -7.75 -19.73
C TYR A 579 -4.36 -8.31 -19.07
N VAL A 580 -5.47 -7.56 -19.16
CA VAL A 580 -6.79 -8.15 -18.94
C VAL A 580 -7.12 -8.85 -20.26
N SER A 581 -7.12 -10.18 -20.26
CA SER A 581 -7.30 -10.95 -21.48
C SER A 581 -8.75 -11.42 -21.70
N ASP A 582 -9.65 -11.17 -20.76
CA ASP A 582 -11.06 -11.59 -20.83
C ASP A 582 -11.97 -10.46 -21.35
N SER A 583 -12.79 -10.77 -22.36
CA SER A 583 -13.68 -9.84 -23.07
C SER A 583 -15.07 -9.69 -22.48
N THR A 584 -15.45 -10.51 -21.48
CA THR A 584 -16.81 -10.59 -20.93
C THR A 584 -17.38 -9.23 -20.57
N LEU A 585 -16.61 -8.42 -19.82
CA LEU A 585 -17.08 -7.12 -19.36
C LEU A 585 -17.16 -6.09 -20.50
N LEU A 586 -16.26 -6.16 -21.48
CA LEU A 586 -16.34 -5.32 -22.68
C LEU A 586 -17.67 -5.55 -23.39
N PHE A 587 -18.04 -6.81 -23.64
CA PHE A 587 -19.29 -7.14 -24.33
C PHE A 587 -20.53 -6.88 -23.48
N TYR A 588 -20.48 -7.16 -22.17
CA TYR A 588 -21.59 -6.85 -21.25
C TYR A 588 -21.95 -5.36 -21.29
N TYR A 589 -20.96 -4.47 -21.10
CA TYR A 589 -21.19 -3.02 -21.10
C TYR A 589 -21.56 -2.50 -22.49
N LEU A 590 -20.94 -3.01 -23.57
CA LEU A 590 -21.29 -2.60 -24.93
C LEU A 590 -22.75 -2.95 -25.27
N ARG A 591 -23.17 -4.19 -24.96
CA ARG A 591 -24.56 -4.65 -25.14
C ARG A 591 -25.55 -3.77 -24.37
N ALA A 592 -25.26 -3.46 -23.11
CA ALA A 592 -26.12 -2.61 -22.28
C ALA A 592 -26.25 -1.20 -22.87
N ALA A 593 -25.13 -0.61 -23.31
CA ALA A 593 -25.12 0.69 -23.99
C ALA A 593 -25.93 0.66 -25.30
N GLU A 594 -25.76 -0.37 -26.14
CA GLU A 594 -26.49 -0.52 -27.41
C GLU A 594 -27.99 -0.68 -27.19
N GLN A 595 -28.43 -1.47 -26.21
CA GLN A 595 -29.85 -1.64 -25.91
C GLN A 595 -30.48 -0.28 -25.55
N ARG A 596 -29.89 0.45 -24.61
CA ARG A 596 -30.38 1.76 -24.16
C ARG A 596 -30.32 2.83 -25.26
N ALA A 597 -29.27 2.82 -26.08
CA ALA A 597 -29.15 3.71 -27.25
C ALA A 597 -30.27 3.44 -28.26
N ASN A 598 -30.60 2.17 -28.52
CA ASN A 598 -31.70 1.78 -29.40
C ASN A 598 -33.08 2.18 -28.83
N GLU A 599 -33.28 2.05 -27.52
CA GLU A 599 -34.49 2.54 -26.83
C GLU A 599 -34.68 4.05 -27.02
N ILE A 600 -33.61 4.85 -26.90
CA ILE A 600 -33.64 6.30 -27.17
C ILE A 600 -33.88 6.60 -28.66
N LYS A 601 -33.16 5.95 -29.58
CA LYS A 601 -33.27 6.18 -31.04
C LYS A 601 -34.67 5.84 -31.58
N THR A 602 -35.32 4.80 -31.05
CA THR A 602 -36.62 4.31 -31.52
C THR A 602 -37.82 4.90 -30.79
N GLY A 603 -37.61 5.63 -29.68
CA GLY A 603 -38.65 6.33 -28.94
C GLY A 603 -39.34 7.48 -29.71
N GLU A 604 -40.42 8.01 -29.13
CA GLU A 604 -41.03 9.26 -29.62
C GLU A 604 -40.04 10.43 -29.52
N GLU A 605 -40.20 11.46 -30.37
CA GLU A 605 -39.28 12.60 -30.43
C GLU A 605 -39.25 13.36 -29.09
N CYS A 606 -38.17 13.15 -28.34
CA CYS A 606 -38.00 13.58 -26.95
C CYS A 606 -36.67 14.32 -26.74
N LEU A 607 -36.47 14.81 -25.50
CA LEU A 607 -35.25 15.49 -25.08
C LEU A 607 -34.01 14.62 -25.30
N ASP A 608 -34.06 13.36 -24.86
CA ASP A 608 -32.93 12.44 -24.91
C ASP A 608 -32.49 12.12 -26.33
N LYS A 609 -33.44 11.91 -27.24
CA LYS A 609 -33.13 11.70 -28.66
C LYS A 609 -32.45 12.92 -29.29
N THR A 610 -32.98 14.12 -29.04
CA THR A 610 -32.37 15.36 -29.53
C THR A 610 -30.94 15.53 -28.98
N LEU A 611 -30.71 15.21 -27.71
CA LEU A 611 -29.40 15.31 -27.07
C LEU A 611 -28.44 14.21 -27.53
N TYR A 612 -28.93 12.98 -27.76
CA TYR A 612 -28.16 11.87 -28.35
C TYR A 612 -27.56 12.28 -29.69
N GLU A 613 -28.40 12.85 -30.57
CA GLU A 613 -28.05 13.22 -31.94
C GLU A 613 -27.16 14.47 -32.03
N THR A 614 -27.05 15.29 -30.96
CA THR A 614 -26.38 16.60 -31.01
C THR A 614 -25.21 16.79 -30.04
N LEU A 615 -25.09 15.98 -28.99
CA LEU A 615 -23.98 16.09 -28.03
C LEU A 615 -22.70 15.44 -28.58
N LYS A 616 -21.62 16.22 -28.59
CA LYS A 616 -20.24 15.72 -28.75
C LYS A 616 -19.50 15.75 -27.41
N PHE A 617 -18.57 14.83 -27.19
CA PHE A 617 -17.85 14.63 -25.94
C PHE A 617 -16.34 14.75 -26.16
N ASP A 618 -15.69 15.53 -25.29
CA ASP A 618 -14.25 15.79 -25.30
C ASP A 618 -13.54 15.00 -24.19
N GLY A 619 -12.27 14.66 -24.43
CA GLY A 619 -11.37 14.05 -23.44
C GLY A 619 -11.45 12.52 -23.35
N ILE A 620 -12.25 11.89 -24.19
CA ILE A 620 -12.40 10.42 -24.28
C ILE A 620 -11.42 9.87 -25.33
N LEU A 621 -11.54 10.33 -26.57
CA LEU A 621 -10.66 9.96 -27.68
C LEU A 621 -9.64 11.07 -27.97
N PHE A 622 -8.45 10.67 -28.39
CA PHE A 622 -7.33 11.55 -28.68
C PHE A 622 -6.73 11.20 -30.05
N ASN A 623 -6.44 12.22 -30.85
CA ASN A 623 -5.74 12.04 -32.11
C ASN A 623 -4.32 11.48 -31.86
N SER A 624 -3.99 10.36 -32.49
CA SER A 624 -2.77 9.58 -32.26
C SER A 624 -1.49 10.38 -32.51
N SER A 625 -1.46 11.21 -33.54
CA SER A 625 -0.29 12.02 -33.91
C SER A 625 -0.14 13.25 -33.01
N THR A 626 -1.20 14.04 -32.84
CA THR A 626 -1.15 15.34 -32.12
C THR A 626 -1.35 15.24 -30.60
N HIS A 627 -1.89 14.11 -30.12
CA HIS A 627 -2.31 13.90 -28.72
C HIS A 627 -3.36 14.92 -28.22
N VAL A 628 -4.11 15.52 -29.15
CA VAL A 628 -5.20 16.45 -28.86
C VAL A 628 -6.52 15.69 -28.75
N SER A 629 -7.37 16.08 -27.80
CA SER A 629 -8.73 15.56 -27.64
C SER A 629 -9.57 15.79 -28.90
N ILE A 630 -10.32 14.77 -29.32
CA ILE A 630 -11.31 14.86 -30.39
C ILE A 630 -12.70 14.98 -29.75
N ALA A 631 -13.56 15.84 -30.32
CA ALA A 631 -14.95 15.99 -29.89
C ALA A 631 -15.84 14.99 -30.66
N VAL A 632 -16.33 13.96 -29.99
CA VAL A 632 -17.01 12.80 -30.62
C VAL A 632 -18.42 12.56 -30.08
N THR A 633 -19.36 12.20 -30.95
CA THR A 633 -20.73 11.76 -30.62
C THR A 633 -20.74 10.39 -29.95
N LEU A 634 -21.91 9.98 -29.43
CA LEU A 634 -22.10 8.61 -28.93
C LEU A 634 -21.93 7.56 -30.04
N ASP A 635 -22.39 7.84 -31.27
CA ASP A 635 -22.25 6.91 -32.39
C ASP A 635 -20.80 6.78 -32.87
N GLU A 636 -20.00 7.87 -32.86
CA GLU A 636 -18.56 7.80 -33.10
C GLU A 636 -17.82 6.98 -32.01
N LEU A 637 -18.29 7.03 -30.75
CA LEU A 637 -17.76 6.20 -29.65
C LEU A 637 -18.14 4.71 -29.79
N PHE A 638 -19.37 4.40 -30.21
CA PHE A 638 -19.80 3.04 -30.56
C PHE A 638 -18.97 2.50 -31.73
N HIS A 639 -18.80 3.29 -32.79
CA HIS A 639 -17.96 2.93 -33.94
C HIS A 639 -16.54 2.61 -33.47
N PHE A 640 -15.90 3.51 -32.71
CA PHE A 640 -14.54 3.32 -32.20
C PHE A 640 -14.35 2.00 -31.45
N VAL A 641 -15.20 1.69 -30.46
CA VAL A 641 -15.05 0.46 -29.67
C VAL A 641 -15.43 -0.80 -30.47
N LYS A 642 -16.19 -0.65 -31.56
CA LYS A 642 -16.54 -1.73 -32.47
C LYS A 642 -15.44 -2.09 -33.47
N THR A 643 -14.88 -1.09 -34.16
CA THR A 643 -14.04 -1.28 -35.35
C THR A 643 -12.53 -1.24 -35.07
N THR A 644 -12.11 -0.77 -33.89
CA THR A 644 -10.69 -0.78 -33.51
C THR A 644 -10.13 -2.20 -33.32
N ASN A 645 -8.82 -2.38 -33.48
CA ASN A 645 -8.12 -3.64 -33.15
C ASN A 645 -8.36 -4.00 -31.68
N TYR A 646 -8.66 -5.25 -31.37
CA TYR A 646 -9.14 -5.72 -30.06
C TYR A 646 -10.48 -5.10 -29.61
N GLY A 647 -11.22 -4.46 -30.52
CA GLY A 647 -12.60 -4.02 -30.33
C GLY A 647 -13.62 -5.14 -30.55
N TYR A 648 -14.90 -4.81 -30.57
CA TYR A 648 -15.99 -5.79 -30.69
C TYR A 648 -15.84 -6.71 -31.90
N TYR A 649 -15.60 -6.17 -33.10
CA TYR A 649 -15.60 -7.00 -34.32
C TYR A 649 -14.37 -7.89 -34.47
N ASP A 650 -13.21 -7.46 -33.96
CA ASP A 650 -12.00 -8.28 -33.94
C ASP A 650 -12.18 -9.47 -32.98
N LEU A 651 -12.74 -9.22 -31.79
CA LEU A 651 -12.92 -10.25 -30.76
C LEU A 651 -14.15 -11.15 -30.96
N MET A 652 -15.26 -10.62 -31.49
CA MET A 652 -16.50 -11.38 -31.79
C MET A 652 -16.59 -11.86 -33.23
N GLY A 653 -15.65 -11.53 -34.12
CA GLY A 653 -15.76 -11.87 -35.54
C GLY A 653 -16.09 -13.33 -35.78
N SER A 654 -15.39 -14.26 -35.12
CA SER A 654 -15.65 -15.71 -35.28
C SER A 654 -17.00 -16.22 -34.73
N THR A 655 -17.75 -15.41 -33.97
CA THR A 655 -19.07 -15.77 -33.40
C THR A 655 -20.23 -15.00 -34.02
N ILE A 656 -20.00 -13.81 -34.58
CA ILE A 656 -21.06 -12.82 -34.88
C ILE A 656 -22.14 -13.31 -35.84
N ASP A 657 -21.78 -14.25 -36.73
CA ASP A 657 -22.67 -14.80 -37.75
C ASP A 657 -23.08 -16.28 -37.49
N ASP A 658 -22.71 -16.84 -36.32
CA ASP A 658 -23.19 -18.12 -35.82
C ASP A 658 -24.27 -17.90 -34.74
N PRO A 659 -25.57 -18.04 -35.06
CA PRO A 659 -26.65 -17.71 -34.14
C PRO A 659 -26.68 -18.60 -32.89
N VAL A 660 -26.02 -19.77 -32.89
CA VAL A 660 -25.91 -20.63 -31.70
C VAL A 660 -24.88 -20.04 -30.73
N LEU A 661 -23.76 -19.52 -31.24
CA LEU A 661 -22.74 -18.86 -30.44
C LEU A 661 -23.21 -17.48 -29.93
N SER A 662 -23.88 -16.69 -30.77
CA SER A 662 -24.46 -15.41 -30.36
C SER A 662 -25.51 -15.60 -29.26
N ALA A 663 -26.40 -16.60 -29.39
CA ALA A 663 -27.41 -16.89 -28.36
C ALA A 663 -26.80 -17.38 -27.03
N LEU A 664 -25.71 -18.16 -27.08
CA LEU A 664 -24.99 -18.57 -25.88
C LEU A 664 -24.28 -17.37 -25.22
N TRP A 665 -23.65 -16.50 -26.01
CA TRP A 665 -23.07 -15.25 -25.51
C TRP A 665 -24.11 -14.38 -24.82
N GLU A 666 -25.28 -14.17 -25.42
CA GLU A 666 -26.37 -13.41 -24.78
C GLU A 666 -26.85 -14.01 -23.46
N LYS A 667 -26.99 -15.35 -23.41
CA LYS A 667 -27.38 -16.04 -22.18
C LYS A 667 -26.31 -15.96 -21.09
N TYR A 668 -25.02 -16.04 -21.48
CA TYR A 668 -23.87 -15.90 -20.58
C TYR A 668 -23.69 -14.46 -20.06
N LEU A 669 -23.68 -13.45 -20.93
CA LEU A 669 -23.66 -12.04 -20.51
C LEU A 669 -24.86 -11.70 -19.64
N GLY A 670 -26.00 -12.35 -19.91
CA GLY A 670 -27.16 -12.23 -19.07
C GLY A 670 -27.02 -12.78 -17.65
N LEU A 671 -25.94 -13.50 -17.28
CA LEU A 671 -25.67 -13.88 -15.88
C LEU A 671 -25.23 -12.70 -15.00
N PHE A 672 -24.89 -11.56 -15.63
CA PHE A 672 -24.49 -10.33 -14.96
C PHE A 672 -25.66 -9.35 -14.76
N ASP A 673 -26.84 -9.65 -15.31
CA ASP A 673 -28.07 -8.90 -15.09
C ASP A 673 -28.61 -9.13 -13.66
N ASP A 674 -29.36 -8.17 -13.10
CA ASP A 674 -30.03 -8.34 -11.79
C ASP A 674 -31.06 -9.48 -11.82
N MET A 675 -30.92 -10.47 -10.94
CA MET A 675 -31.83 -11.61 -10.82
C MET A 675 -31.81 -12.24 -9.41
N THR A 676 -32.75 -13.15 -9.14
CA THR A 676 -32.75 -13.94 -7.89
C THR A 676 -31.77 -15.11 -7.92
N ASP A 677 -31.34 -15.60 -6.75
CA ASP A 677 -30.46 -16.78 -6.62
C ASP A 677 -31.00 -18.02 -7.36
N GLU A 678 -32.33 -18.21 -7.39
CA GLU A 678 -32.99 -19.32 -8.11
C GLU A 678 -32.90 -19.13 -9.63
N GLU A 679 -33.08 -17.92 -10.14
CA GLU A 679 -32.92 -17.60 -11.56
C GLU A 679 -31.45 -17.74 -11.99
N PHE A 680 -30.51 -17.27 -11.17
CA PHE A 680 -29.08 -17.41 -11.40
C PHE A 680 -28.67 -18.89 -11.46
N ALA A 681 -29.07 -19.70 -10.48
CA ALA A 681 -28.75 -21.13 -10.45
C ALA A 681 -29.24 -21.88 -11.70
N ASN A 682 -30.48 -21.59 -12.13
CA ASN A 682 -31.06 -22.17 -13.34
C ASN A 682 -30.30 -21.73 -14.61
N LYS A 683 -30.06 -20.42 -14.77
CA LYS A 683 -29.36 -19.84 -15.93
C LYS A 683 -27.89 -20.28 -16.00
N MET A 684 -27.20 -20.38 -14.86
CA MET A 684 -25.81 -20.86 -14.75
C MET A 684 -25.70 -22.32 -15.18
N SER A 685 -26.62 -23.18 -14.71
CA SER A 685 -26.70 -24.58 -15.15
C SER A 685 -27.01 -24.70 -16.64
N GLU A 686 -27.92 -23.86 -17.16
CA GLU A 686 -28.29 -23.83 -18.58
C GLU A 686 -27.13 -23.40 -19.48
N VAL A 687 -26.40 -22.33 -19.15
CA VAL A 687 -25.24 -21.85 -19.93
C VAL A 687 -24.12 -22.89 -19.97
N VAL A 688 -23.76 -23.49 -18.83
CA VAL A 688 -22.74 -24.56 -18.77
C VAL A 688 -23.16 -25.75 -19.63
N ARG A 689 -24.44 -26.13 -19.54
CA ARG A 689 -24.98 -27.22 -20.33
C ARG A 689 -24.98 -26.91 -21.82
N GLU A 690 -25.45 -25.74 -22.25
CA GLU A 690 -25.46 -25.36 -23.66
C GLU A 690 -24.06 -25.26 -24.24
N PHE A 691 -23.13 -24.60 -23.53
CA PHE A 691 -21.70 -24.62 -23.87
C PHE A 691 -21.20 -26.05 -24.05
N ALA A 692 -21.41 -26.93 -23.07
CA ALA A 692 -20.99 -28.33 -23.13
C ALA A 692 -21.72 -29.15 -24.22
N PHE A 693 -22.88 -28.70 -24.70
CA PHE A 693 -23.64 -29.36 -25.77
C PHE A 693 -23.27 -28.90 -27.19
N LEU A 694 -22.60 -27.75 -27.36
CA LEU A 694 -21.96 -27.34 -28.62
C LEU A 694 -21.03 -28.42 -29.21
N SER A 695 -20.65 -28.25 -30.49
CA SER A 695 -19.52 -29.01 -31.05
C SER A 695 -18.18 -28.51 -30.49
N ALA A 696 -17.15 -29.37 -30.47
CA ALA A 696 -15.81 -29.00 -30.01
C ALA A 696 -15.25 -27.74 -30.70
N PRO A 697 -15.37 -27.59 -32.04
CA PRO A 697 -14.98 -26.37 -32.74
C PRO A 697 -15.73 -25.12 -32.25
N ARG A 698 -17.04 -25.22 -31.99
CA ARG A 698 -17.84 -24.11 -31.44
C ARG A 698 -17.45 -23.76 -30.01
N GLN A 699 -17.16 -24.75 -29.17
CA GLN A 699 -16.62 -24.54 -27.82
C GLN A 699 -15.27 -23.80 -27.87
N ARG A 700 -14.39 -24.22 -28.78
CA ARG A 700 -13.10 -23.57 -29.03
C ARG A 700 -13.26 -22.10 -29.44
N VAL A 701 -14.15 -21.81 -30.39
CA VAL A 701 -14.42 -20.45 -30.85
C VAL A 701 -15.00 -19.60 -29.71
N PHE A 702 -15.94 -20.13 -28.93
CA PHE A 702 -16.46 -19.42 -27.75
C PHE A 702 -15.33 -19.04 -26.78
N LEU A 703 -14.45 -19.99 -26.41
CA LEU A 703 -13.29 -19.74 -25.54
C LEU A 703 -12.26 -18.76 -26.13
N LEU A 704 -12.04 -18.77 -27.45
CA LEU A 704 -11.21 -17.77 -28.15
C LEU A 704 -11.83 -16.36 -28.03
N THR A 705 -13.12 -16.21 -28.29
CA THR A 705 -13.79 -14.90 -28.19
C THR A 705 -13.89 -14.40 -26.75
N MET A 706 -13.93 -15.33 -25.78
CA MET A 706 -13.90 -15.04 -24.35
C MET A 706 -12.54 -14.54 -23.87
N ASN A 707 -11.44 -15.10 -24.37
CA ASN A 707 -10.10 -14.73 -23.95
C ASN A 707 -9.14 -14.54 -25.13
N VAL A 708 -8.68 -13.30 -25.29
CA VAL A 708 -7.88 -12.80 -26.41
C VAL A 708 -6.57 -13.59 -26.62
N TYR A 709 -5.99 -14.13 -25.54
CA TYR A 709 -4.75 -14.91 -25.60
C TYR A 709 -4.97 -16.41 -25.34
N TYR A 710 -6.20 -16.91 -25.46
CA TYR A 710 -6.53 -18.32 -25.24
C TYR A 710 -5.67 -19.28 -26.09
N ALA A 711 -5.34 -18.90 -27.32
CA ALA A 711 -4.47 -19.68 -28.20
C ALA A 711 -3.01 -19.76 -27.72
N ASP A 712 -2.54 -18.77 -26.95
CA ASP A 712 -1.15 -18.62 -26.49
C ASP A 712 -0.91 -19.16 -25.07
N TYR A 713 -1.97 -19.55 -24.34
CA TYR A 713 -1.85 -20.10 -22.98
C TYR A 713 -1.63 -21.63 -23.00
N ASP A 714 -0.61 -22.07 -22.27
CA ASP A 714 -0.37 -23.49 -21.92
C ASP A 714 -1.44 -24.05 -20.96
N SER A 715 -2.28 -23.20 -20.36
CA SER A 715 -3.24 -23.53 -19.31
C SER A 715 -4.68 -23.53 -19.83
N LEU A 716 -5.45 -24.53 -19.42
CA LEU A 716 -6.86 -24.73 -19.79
C LEU A 716 -7.77 -23.65 -19.15
N ALA A 717 -8.67 -23.08 -19.95
CA ALA A 717 -9.57 -21.99 -19.54
C ALA A 717 -10.70 -22.45 -18.60
N LEU A 718 -11.05 -23.75 -18.64
CA LEU A 718 -12.06 -24.39 -17.81
C LEU A 718 -11.46 -25.10 -16.57
N ASP A 719 -10.17 -24.88 -16.29
CA ASP A 719 -9.58 -25.32 -15.02
C ASP A 719 -9.84 -24.29 -13.91
N THR A 720 -10.62 -24.71 -12.90
CA THR A 720 -10.98 -23.91 -11.72
C THR A 720 -9.77 -23.53 -10.85
N GLU A 721 -8.62 -24.20 -10.98
CA GLU A 721 -7.38 -23.80 -10.28
C GLU A 721 -6.64 -22.63 -10.96
N VAL A 722 -6.82 -22.44 -12.27
CA VAL A 722 -6.16 -21.35 -13.02
C VAL A 722 -7.05 -20.11 -13.10
N ALA A 723 -8.36 -20.33 -13.27
CA ALA A 723 -9.42 -19.34 -13.07
C ALA A 723 -9.26 -17.99 -13.81
N TYR A 724 -8.66 -17.98 -15.01
CA TYR A 724 -8.29 -16.73 -15.71
C TYR A 724 -9.43 -16.10 -16.54
N THR A 725 -10.55 -16.79 -16.76
CA THR A 725 -11.75 -16.20 -17.40
C THR A 725 -12.84 -15.89 -16.36
N TYR A 726 -13.76 -14.98 -16.66
CA TYR A 726 -14.94 -14.72 -15.83
C TYR A 726 -15.87 -15.94 -15.78
N PHE A 727 -16.05 -16.65 -16.89
CA PHE A 727 -16.92 -17.83 -16.98
C PHE A 727 -16.50 -18.94 -16.01
N ILE A 728 -15.22 -19.32 -16.00
CA ILE A 728 -14.76 -20.35 -15.05
C ILE A 728 -14.74 -19.86 -13.61
N ARG A 729 -14.56 -18.54 -13.36
CA ARG A 729 -14.67 -17.97 -12.02
C ARG A 729 -16.10 -18.03 -11.48
N LEU A 730 -17.11 -17.77 -12.31
CA LEU A 730 -18.52 -17.92 -11.96
C LEU A 730 -18.87 -19.39 -11.68
N ILE A 731 -18.46 -20.31 -12.56
CA ILE A 731 -18.62 -21.77 -12.37
C ILE A 731 -17.97 -22.21 -11.04
N ASN A 732 -16.71 -21.84 -10.80
CA ASN A 732 -15.98 -22.18 -9.60
C ASN A 732 -16.70 -21.66 -8.34
N SER A 733 -17.02 -20.36 -8.31
CA SER A 733 -17.69 -19.73 -7.18
C SER A 733 -19.01 -20.42 -6.85
N PHE A 734 -19.89 -20.59 -7.85
CA PHE A 734 -21.21 -21.17 -7.66
C PHE A 734 -21.16 -22.65 -7.24
N TYR A 735 -20.45 -23.50 -7.99
CA TYR A 735 -20.43 -24.94 -7.71
C TYR A 735 -19.57 -25.32 -6.49
N SER A 736 -18.66 -24.45 -6.03
CA SER A 736 -17.91 -24.69 -4.79
C SER A 736 -18.77 -24.62 -3.52
N GLU A 737 -19.91 -23.92 -3.57
CA GLU A 737 -20.89 -23.88 -2.48
C GLU A 737 -21.93 -25.01 -2.61
N GLU A 738 -22.28 -25.40 -3.83
CA GLU A 738 -23.25 -26.45 -4.10
C GLU A 738 -22.69 -27.88 -3.94
N PHE A 739 -21.43 -28.14 -4.24
CA PHE A 739 -20.88 -29.50 -4.27
C PHE A 739 -19.99 -29.85 -3.06
N GLY A 740 -19.97 -31.13 -2.69
CA GLY A 740 -18.89 -31.67 -1.85
C GLY A 740 -17.59 -31.83 -2.65
N GLU A 741 -16.45 -31.94 -1.95
CA GLU A 741 -15.10 -32.09 -2.54
C GLU A 741 -15.05 -33.08 -3.71
N THR A 742 -15.60 -34.29 -3.54
CA THR A 742 -15.64 -35.32 -4.60
C THR A 742 -16.52 -34.94 -5.80
N GLU A 743 -17.69 -34.32 -5.59
CA GLU A 743 -18.58 -33.92 -6.68
C GLU A 743 -18.00 -32.73 -7.46
N PHE A 744 -17.32 -31.81 -6.76
CA PHE A 744 -16.60 -30.70 -7.35
C PHE A 744 -15.41 -31.17 -8.20
N ASP A 745 -14.62 -32.13 -7.70
CA ASP A 745 -13.54 -32.75 -8.48
C ASP A 745 -14.06 -33.46 -9.74
N LEU A 746 -15.21 -34.14 -9.67
CA LEU A 746 -15.84 -34.76 -10.85
C LEU A 746 -16.26 -33.71 -11.89
N MET A 747 -16.85 -32.59 -11.45
CA MET A 747 -17.18 -31.46 -12.33
C MET A 747 -15.93 -30.87 -12.98
N ARG A 748 -14.90 -30.52 -12.19
CA ARG A 748 -13.66 -29.92 -12.69
C ARG A 748 -13.00 -30.83 -13.73
N ASN A 749 -12.84 -32.12 -13.41
CA ASN A 749 -12.22 -33.08 -14.33
C ASN A 749 -13.06 -33.30 -15.61
N LEU A 750 -14.39 -33.23 -15.53
CA LEU A 750 -15.26 -33.23 -16.71
C LEU A 750 -15.03 -32.00 -17.59
N LEU A 751 -15.00 -30.80 -17.01
CA LEU A 751 -14.78 -29.55 -17.77
C LEU A 751 -13.38 -29.51 -18.41
N ILE A 752 -12.35 -29.95 -17.70
CA ILE A 752 -11.00 -30.13 -18.23
C ILE A 752 -10.98 -31.12 -19.40
N ALA A 753 -11.68 -32.25 -19.30
CA ALA A 753 -11.78 -33.22 -20.40
C ALA A 753 -12.54 -32.64 -21.61
N VAL A 754 -13.66 -31.93 -21.36
CA VAL A 754 -14.42 -31.19 -22.39
C VAL A 754 -13.51 -30.24 -23.16
N GLU A 755 -12.65 -29.47 -22.48
CA GLU A 755 -11.73 -28.55 -23.14
C GLU A 755 -10.62 -29.28 -23.91
N ASN A 756 -10.03 -30.34 -23.38
CA ASN A 756 -9.03 -31.13 -24.13
C ASN A 756 -9.61 -31.70 -25.44
N TYR A 757 -10.92 -31.99 -25.48
CA TYR A 757 -11.59 -32.40 -26.72
C TYR A 757 -11.72 -31.25 -27.75
N THR A 758 -11.78 -29.99 -27.33
CA THR A 758 -11.80 -28.84 -28.27
C THR A 758 -10.46 -28.68 -28.98
N ARG A 759 -9.36 -29.02 -28.30
CA ARG A 759 -7.97 -29.01 -28.81
C ARG A 759 -7.59 -30.20 -29.69
N ALA A 760 -8.50 -31.16 -29.88
CA ALA A 760 -8.20 -32.46 -30.50
C ALA A 760 -7.75 -32.41 -31.97
N PHE A 761 -7.82 -31.24 -32.62
CA PHE A 761 -7.38 -30.99 -33.99
C PHE A 761 -6.34 -29.84 -34.10
N ASP A 762 -5.97 -29.21 -32.98
CA ASP A 762 -4.95 -28.16 -32.90
C ASP A 762 -3.55 -28.73 -32.63
N ASP A 763 -3.47 -29.74 -31.76
CA ASP A 763 -2.21 -30.38 -31.36
C ASP A 763 -2.34 -31.91 -31.20
N ASP A 764 -1.20 -32.60 -31.32
CA ASP A 764 -1.14 -34.07 -31.27
C ASP A 764 -1.63 -34.68 -29.93
N GLU A 765 -1.76 -33.90 -28.85
CA GLU A 765 -1.98 -34.39 -27.49
C GLU A 765 -3.41 -34.14 -26.97
N GLY A 766 -4.13 -33.14 -27.46
CA GLY A 766 -5.50 -32.81 -27.02
C GLY A 766 -6.45 -34.00 -26.99
N MET A 767 -6.48 -34.80 -28.08
CA MET A 767 -7.28 -36.04 -28.12
C MET A 767 -6.80 -37.09 -27.10
N LYS A 768 -5.49 -37.22 -26.86
CA LYS A 768 -4.95 -38.18 -25.89
C LYS A 768 -5.27 -37.76 -24.45
N ASN A 769 -5.13 -36.48 -24.14
CA ASN A 769 -5.49 -35.89 -22.86
C ASN A 769 -6.99 -36.04 -22.59
N PHE A 770 -7.85 -35.78 -23.58
CA PHE A 770 -9.29 -36.03 -23.48
C PHE A 770 -9.58 -37.50 -23.14
N LEU A 771 -8.99 -38.45 -23.86
CA LEU A 771 -9.23 -39.88 -23.64
C LEU A 771 -8.70 -40.37 -22.29
N SER A 772 -7.54 -39.87 -21.82
CA SER A 772 -7.03 -40.17 -20.47
C SER A 772 -7.93 -39.57 -19.41
N GLY A 773 -8.26 -38.28 -19.52
CA GLY A 773 -9.13 -37.56 -18.59
C GLY A 773 -10.51 -38.20 -18.46
N MET A 774 -11.14 -38.62 -19.57
CA MET A 774 -12.42 -39.34 -19.50
C MET A 774 -12.30 -40.74 -18.89
N ALA A 775 -11.18 -41.45 -19.07
CA ALA A 775 -10.97 -42.75 -18.44
C ALA A 775 -10.71 -42.63 -16.92
N GLU A 776 -10.00 -41.59 -16.51
CA GLU A 776 -9.76 -41.23 -15.11
C GLU A 776 -11.04 -40.76 -14.43
N LEU A 777 -11.78 -39.82 -15.05
CA LEU A 777 -13.08 -39.33 -14.61
C LEU A 777 -14.08 -40.48 -14.43
N LYS A 778 -14.18 -41.40 -15.39
CA LYS A 778 -15.04 -42.58 -15.28
C LYS A 778 -14.65 -43.45 -14.08
N SER A 779 -13.35 -43.67 -13.88
CA SER A 779 -12.84 -44.47 -12.76
C SER A 779 -13.08 -43.79 -11.42
N ALA A 780 -13.07 -42.46 -11.36
CA ALA A 780 -13.42 -41.68 -10.17
C ALA A 780 -14.92 -41.70 -9.89
N HIS A 781 -15.76 -41.52 -10.91
CA HIS A 781 -17.23 -41.57 -10.82
C HIS A 781 -17.72 -42.95 -10.35
N ASP A 782 -17.22 -44.03 -10.97
CA ASP A 782 -17.51 -45.43 -10.57
C ASP A 782 -17.06 -45.77 -9.13
N ALA A 783 -16.16 -44.96 -8.53
CA ALA A 783 -15.58 -45.18 -7.20
C ALA A 783 -16.11 -44.23 -6.10
N ALA A 784 -16.85 -43.18 -6.47
CA ALA A 784 -17.38 -42.20 -5.52
C ALA A 784 -18.52 -42.79 -4.66
N GLU A 785 -18.58 -42.40 -3.37
CA GLU A 785 -19.63 -42.89 -2.45
C GLU A 785 -20.96 -42.13 -2.60
N ASP A 786 -20.91 -40.87 -3.04
CA ASP A 786 -22.07 -40.04 -3.37
C ASP A 786 -21.72 -39.18 -4.60
N THR A 787 -22.62 -39.19 -5.59
CA THR A 787 -22.54 -38.44 -6.85
C THR A 787 -23.85 -37.72 -7.14
N ALA A 788 -24.80 -37.69 -6.20
CA ALA A 788 -26.20 -37.38 -6.50
C ALA A 788 -26.44 -35.96 -7.01
N LYS A 789 -25.67 -34.95 -6.58
CA LYS A 789 -25.78 -33.59 -7.11
C LYS A 789 -25.03 -33.44 -8.42
N PHE A 790 -23.84 -34.02 -8.55
CA PHE A 790 -23.11 -34.07 -9.83
C PHE A 790 -23.99 -34.72 -10.92
N ASP A 791 -24.61 -35.87 -10.62
CA ASP A 791 -25.47 -36.59 -11.57
C ASP A 791 -26.77 -35.84 -11.88
N ALA A 792 -27.28 -35.01 -10.96
CA ALA A 792 -28.47 -34.19 -11.21
C ALA A 792 -28.23 -33.07 -12.23
N ILE A 793 -27.00 -32.56 -12.33
CA ILE A 793 -26.65 -31.37 -13.13
C ILE A 793 -25.79 -31.72 -14.37
N PHE A 794 -24.80 -32.61 -14.22
CA PHE A 794 -23.78 -32.88 -15.24
C PHE A 794 -23.88 -34.26 -15.93
N ASN A 795 -24.79 -35.15 -15.51
CA ASN A 795 -24.86 -36.52 -16.06
C ASN A 795 -25.09 -36.57 -17.58
N ASP A 796 -25.88 -35.68 -18.18
CA ASP A 796 -26.11 -35.71 -19.62
C ASP A 796 -24.88 -35.24 -20.43
N ILE A 797 -24.13 -34.27 -19.91
CA ILE A 797 -22.80 -33.87 -20.39
C ILE A 797 -21.82 -35.04 -20.24
N TYR A 798 -21.69 -35.63 -19.06
CA TYR A 798 -20.83 -36.78 -18.81
C TYR A 798 -21.13 -37.94 -19.77
N VAL A 799 -22.41 -38.30 -19.95
CA VAL A 799 -22.86 -39.34 -20.88
C VAL A 799 -22.60 -38.96 -22.34
N LYS A 800 -22.68 -37.68 -22.75
CA LYS A 800 -22.26 -37.22 -24.08
C LYS A 800 -20.77 -37.52 -24.29
N TYR A 801 -19.90 -37.07 -23.40
CA TYR A 801 -18.45 -37.18 -23.59
C TYR A 801 -17.92 -38.60 -23.41
N ILE A 802 -18.53 -39.44 -22.57
CA ILE A 802 -18.23 -40.89 -22.53
C ILE A 802 -18.51 -41.56 -23.88
N LYS A 803 -19.64 -41.26 -24.54
CA LYS A 803 -19.96 -41.81 -25.88
C LYS A 803 -18.99 -41.33 -26.95
N ILE A 804 -18.53 -40.08 -26.85
CA ILE A 804 -17.49 -39.54 -27.73
C ILE A 804 -16.19 -40.33 -27.52
N ALA A 805 -15.70 -40.44 -26.28
CA ALA A 805 -14.48 -41.19 -25.95
C ALA A 805 -14.56 -42.67 -26.39
N ASP A 806 -15.71 -43.33 -26.18
CA ASP A 806 -15.96 -44.70 -26.62
C ASP A 806 -15.91 -44.88 -28.15
N SER A 807 -15.94 -43.81 -28.94
CA SER A 807 -15.80 -43.84 -30.42
C SER A 807 -14.35 -43.84 -30.92
N TYR A 808 -13.38 -43.52 -30.07
CA TYR A 808 -11.95 -43.45 -30.43
C TYR A 808 -11.12 -44.58 -29.82
N ASN A 809 -9.99 -44.89 -30.45
CA ASN A 809 -8.94 -45.75 -29.91
C ASN A 809 -8.03 -44.96 -28.96
N ALA A 810 -7.27 -45.65 -28.12
CA ALA A 810 -6.35 -45.02 -27.16
C ALA A 810 -5.17 -44.26 -27.80
N ASP A 811 -4.98 -44.37 -29.12
CA ASP A 811 -4.02 -43.58 -29.90
C ASP A 811 -4.64 -42.31 -30.52
N GLY A 812 -5.91 -42.02 -30.22
CA GLY A 812 -6.67 -40.88 -30.76
C GLY A 812 -7.35 -41.15 -32.10
N THR A 813 -7.15 -42.31 -32.74
CA THR A 813 -7.79 -42.62 -34.03
C THR A 813 -9.27 -42.99 -33.88
N LEU A 814 -10.12 -42.53 -34.79
CA LEU A 814 -11.54 -42.91 -34.82
C LEU A 814 -11.67 -44.42 -35.13
N LYS A 815 -12.46 -45.17 -34.35
CA LYS A 815 -12.58 -46.64 -34.49
C LYS A 815 -13.11 -47.10 -35.84
N ALA A 816 -14.03 -46.34 -36.42
CA ALA A 816 -14.54 -46.51 -37.78
C ALA A 816 -15.18 -45.18 -38.26
N PRO A 817 -14.98 -44.77 -39.53
CA PRO A 817 -15.73 -43.66 -40.12
C PRO A 817 -17.24 -43.94 -40.12
N VAL A 818 -18.03 -42.89 -39.96
CA VAL A 818 -19.49 -42.95 -40.06
C VAL A 818 -19.88 -43.06 -41.52
N ALA A 819 -20.67 -44.07 -41.88
CA ALA A 819 -21.06 -44.32 -43.26
C ALA A 819 -22.13 -43.33 -43.74
N LEU A 820 -21.91 -42.75 -44.92
CA LEU A 820 -22.86 -41.89 -45.64
C LEU A 820 -23.44 -42.61 -46.86
N ASP A 821 -24.61 -42.17 -47.31
CA ASP A 821 -25.14 -42.53 -48.62
C ASP A 821 -24.59 -41.60 -49.73
N GLU A 822 -24.88 -41.92 -50.99
CA GLU A 822 -24.37 -41.19 -52.16
C GLU A 822 -24.83 -39.72 -52.19
N ARG A 823 -26.03 -39.41 -51.68
CA ARG A 823 -26.52 -38.02 -51.58
C ARG A 823 -25.68 -37.25 -50.58
N TRP A 824 -25.53 -37.78 -49.36
CA TRP A 824 -24.79 -37.07 -48.31
C TRP A 824 -23.29 -37.01 -48.56
N GLN A 825 -22.71 -38.00 -49.23
CA GLN A 825 -21.33 -37.92 -49.71
C GLN A 825 -21.14 -36.73 -50.67
N GLY A 826 -22.03 -36.57 -51.67
CA GLY A 826 -21.96 -35.43 -52.59
C GLY A 826 -22.15 -34.07 -51.90
N VAL A 827 -22.99 -33.99 -50.88
CA VAL A 827 -23.15 -32.79 -50.03
C VAL A 827 -21.86 -32.46 -49.29
N PHE A 828 -21.21 -33.47 -48.71
CA PHE A 828 -19.96 -33.32 -47.95
C PHE A 828 -18.78 -32.96 -48.85
N ASP A 829 -18.68 -33.58 -50.03
CA ASP A 829 -17.66 -33.27 -51.03
C ASP A 829 -17.81 -31.83 -51.54
N THR A 830 -19.06 -31.36 -51.73
CA THR A 830 -19.34 -29.96 -52.09
C THR A 830 -18.92 -29.00 -50.97
N LEU A 831 -19.33 -29.26 -49.72
CA LEU A 831 -18.93 -28.43 -48.58
C LEU A 831 -17.41 -28.37 -48.40
N LYS A 832 -16.73 -29.50 -48.56
CA LYS A 832 -15.26 -29.57 -48.48
C LYS A 832 -14.60 -28.66 -49.54
N ASN A 833 -15.11 -28.67 -50.77
CA ASN A 833 -14.59 -27.82 -51.84
C ASN A 833 -14.81 -26.34 -51.54
N GLU A 834 -15.98 -25.95 -51.00
CA GLU A 834 -16.25 -24.56 -50.63
C GLU A 834 -15.38 -24.08 -49.47
N ILE A 835 -15.19 -24.89 -48.42
CA ILE A 835 -14.25 -24.60 -47.33
C ILE A 835 -12.82 -24.45 -47.89
N SER A 836 -12.41 -25.31 -48.83
CA SER A 836 -11.12 -25.19 -49.50
C SER A 836 -11.00 -23.88 -50.30
N GLY A 837 -12.09 -23.44 -50.95
CA GLY A 837 -12.19 -22.15 -51.61
C GLY A 837 -11.97 -20.98 -50.64
N VAL A 838 -12.65 -20.95 -49.50
CA VAL A 838 -12.44 -19.91 -48.47
C VAL A 838 -10.97 -19.85 -48.02
N ILE A 839 -10.36 -21.01 -47.74
CA ILE A 839 -8.95 -21.10 -47.34
C ILE A 839 -8.01 -20.62 -48.47
N GLN A 840 -8.27 -21.00 -49.71
CA GLN A 840 -7.49 -20.57 -50.89
C GLN A 840 -7.58 -19.05 -51.10
N ALA A 841 -8.79 -18.49 -51.04
CA ALA A 841 -9.04 -17.06 -51.21
C ALA A 841 -8.38 -16.22 -50.10
N TYR A 842 -8.43 -16.68 -48.85
CA TYR A 842 -7.72 -16.05 -47.75
C TYR A 842 -6.19 -16.12 -47.91
N ASN A 843 -5.64 -17.26 -48.35
CA ASN A 843 -4.20 -17.38 -48.60
C ASN A 843 -3.70 -16.43 -49.71
N ALA A 844 -4.52 -16.14 -50.72
CA ALA A 844 -4.21 -15.13 -51.73
C ALA A 844 -4.25 -13.70 -51.16
N LEU A 845 -5.21 -13.42 -50.27
CA LEU A 845 -5.35 -12.13 -49.56
C LEU A 845 -4.16 -11.85 -48.62
N VAL A 846 -3.60 -12.87 -47.95
CA VAL A 846 -2.47 -12.70 -47.01
C VAL A 846 -1.11 -13.11 -47.60
N GLU A 847 -0.99 -13.18 -48.93
CA GLU A 847 0.29 -13.51 -49.59
C GLU A 847 1.37 -12.47 -49.22
N LYS A 848 2.57 -13.02 -48.94
CA LYS A 848 3.77 -12.30 -48.48
C LYS A 848 4.48 -11.61 -49.62
N ASP A 849 4.35 -12.14 -50.83
CA ASP A 849 4.77 -11.47 -52.06
C ASP A 849 3.65 -10.52 -52.50
N GLU A 850 3.79 -9.23 -52.20
CA GLU A 850 2.81 -8.19 -52.55
C GLU A 850 2.46 -8.17 -54.04
N THR A 851 3.38 -8.61 -54.92
CA THR A 851 3.12 -8.71 -56.37
C THR A 851 2.25 -9.89 -56.79
N LYS A 852 1.82 -10.72 -55.83
CA LYS A 852 0.91 -11.86 -56.00
C LYS A 852 -0.26 -11.84 -55.00
N ARG A 853 -0.39 -10.77 -54.21
CA ARG A 853 -1.52 -10.62 -53.30
C ARG A 853 -2.75 -10.27 -54.14
N GLU A 854 -3.81 -11.05 -53.99
CA GLU A 854 -5.08 -10.78 -54.66
C GLU A 854 -6.12 -10.32 -53.63
N GLN A 855 -6.96 -9.34 -53.93
CA GLN A 855 -8.02 -8.88 -53.02
C GLN A 855 -9.26 -9.80 -53.08
N SER A 856 -9.03 -11.06 -52.77
CA SER A 856 -9.98 -12.18 -52.88
C SER A 856 -11.15 -12.17 -51.88
N TYR A 857 -11.49 -11.04 -51.25
CA TYR A 857 -12.60 -10.91 -50.28
C TYR A 857 -13.91 -11.47 -50.82
N ILE A 858 -14.25 -11.19 -52.07
CA ILE A 858 -15.50 -11.67 -52.67
C ILE A 858 -15.55 -13.18 -52.87
N ARG A 859 -14.41 -13.83 -53.11
CA ARG A 859 -14.30 -15.30 -53.16
C ARG A 859 -14.46 -15.91 -51.77
N ILE A 860 -13.92 -15.26 -50.73
CA ILE A 860 -14.15 -15.63 -49.32
C ILE A 860 -15.65 -15.57 -49.01
N LEU A 861 -16.30 -14.42 -49.22
CA LEU A 861 -17.72 -14.21 -48.94
C LEU A 861 -18.60 -15.21 -49.72
N ALA A 862 -18.32 -15.43 -51.01
CA ALA A 862 -19.13 -16.31 -51.85
C ALA A 862 -19.05 -17.80 -51.45
N SER A 863 -17.85 -18.31 -51.18
CA SER A 863 -17.69 -19.70 -50.71
C SER A 863 -18.10 -19.86 -49.25
N TYR A 864 -18.01 -18.82 -48.42
CA TYR A 864 -18.53 -18.83 -47.06
C TYR A 864 -20.05 -18.95 -47.03
N GLU A 865 -20.76 -18.06 -47.73
CA GLU A 865 -22.22 -18.06 -47.80
C GLU A 865 -22.79 -19.36 -48.39
N ARG A 866 -22.09 -19.92 -49.39
CA ARG A 866 -22.43 -21.23 -49.95
C ARG A 866 -22.17 -22.36 -48.95
N SER A 867 -21.04 -22.35 -48.24
CA SER A 867 -20.74 -23.30 -47.15
C SER A 867 -21.81 -23.27 -46.07
N LYS A 868 -22.21 -22.06 -45.62
CA LYS A 868 -23.23 -21.84 -44.59
C LYS A 868 -24.57 -22.49 -44.94
N ARG A 869 -25.02 -22.38 -46.19
CA ARG A 869 -26.26 -23.01 -46.68
C ARG A 869 -26.17 -24.54 -46.77
N ILE A 870 -25.00 -25.05 -47.12
CA ILE A 870 -24.76 -26.51 -47.11
C ILE A 870 -24.76 -27.04 -45.67
N VAL A 871 -24.13 -26.34 -44.71
CA VAL A 871 -24.18 -26.67 -43.28
C VAL A 871 -25.62 -26.60 -42.74
N ALA A 872 -26.40 -25.58 -43.11
CA ALA A 872 -27.82 -25.52 -42.75
C ALA A 872 -28.62 -26.74 -43.25
N THR A 873 -28.27 -27.28 -44.44
CA THR A 873 -28.86 -28.52 -44.96
C THR A 873 -28.48 -29.75 -44.13
N ILE A 874 -27.25 -29.82 -43.61
CA ILE A 874 -26.80 -30.89 -42.68
C ILE A 874 -27.54 -30.82 -41.34
N PHE A 875 -27.89 -29.63 -40.87
CA PHE A 875 -28.56 -29.43 -39.59
C PHE A 875 -30.10 -29.42 -39.64
N ALA A 876 -30.71 -29.51 -40.83
CA ALA A 876 -32.16 -29.60 -41.01
C ALA A 876 -32.83 -30.72 -40.19
N ASP A 877 -34.11 -30.52 -39.86
CA ASP A 877 -34.90 -31.41 -38.99
C ASP A 877 -35.11 -32.82 -39.57
N ASP A 878 -35.10 -32.97 -40.90
CA ASP A 878 -35.27 -34.25 -41.58
C ASP A 878 -33.94 -34.99 -41.85
N THR A 879 -32.79 -34.37 -41.54
CA THR A 879 -31.46 -34.95 -41.75
C THR A 879 -31.13 -36.00 -40.67
N PRO A 880 -30.75 -37.24 -41.04
CA PRO A 880 -30.46 -38.31 -40.08
C PRO A 880 -29.28 -37.97 -39.14
N ASP A 881 -29.38 -38.41 -37.88
CA ASP A 881 -28.33 -38.20 -36.86
C ASP A 881 -26.95 -38.70 -37.29
N SER A 882 -26.88 -39.78 -38.08
CA SER A 882 -25.61 -40.29 -38.62
C SER A 882 -24.90 -39.32 -39.56
N VAL A 883 -25.63 -38.41 -40.21
CA VAL A 883 -25.03 -37.35 -41.03
C VAL A 883 -24.41 -36.27 -40.14
N LYS A 884 -25.12 -35.88 -39.07
CA LYS A 884 -24.63 -34.91 -38.07
C LYS A 884 -23.42 -35.48 -37.31
N GLU A 885 -23.42 -36.78 -37.02
CA GLU A 885 -22.29 -37.52 -36.44
C GLU A 885 -21.11 -37.63 -37.41
N ALA A 886 -21.35 -37.87 -38.71
CA ALA A 886 -20.31 -37.89 -39.74
C ALA A 886 -19.65 -36.51 -39.91
N TYR A 887 -20.43 -35.43 -39.94
CA TYR A 887 -19.94 -34.04 -40.05
C TYR A 887 -18.94 -33.70 -38.93
N ALA A 888 -19.25 -34.13 -37.71
CA ALA A 888 -18.44 -33.89 -36.52
C ALA A 888 -17.24 -34.84 -36.33
N ARG A 889 -17.13 -35.96 -37.08
CA ARG A 889 -16.12 -37.02 -36.81
C ARG A 889 -15.38 -37.60 -38.02
N ASN A 890 -15.96 -37.58 -39.22
CA ASN A 890 -15.24 -38.05 -40.41
C ASN A 890 -14.16 -37.03 -40.78
N VAL A 891 -12.95 -37.51 -41.03
CA VAL A 891 -11.76 -36.69 -41.32
C VAL A 891 -11.55 -36.58 -42.83
N TYR A 892 -11.23 -35.38 -43.29
CA TYR A 892 -11.01 -35.01 -44.69
C TYR A 892 -9.72 -34.21 -44.83
N SER A 893 -8.93 -34.51 -45.87
CA SER A 893 -7.67 -33.81 -46.14
C SER A 893 -7.87 -32.50 -46.91
N PHE A 894 -7.37 -31.40 -46.38
CA PHE A 894 -7.37 -30.06 -46.95
C PHE A 894 -5.94 -29.68 -47.39
N GLY A 895 -5.59 -29.98 -48.65
CA GLY A 895 -4.21 -29.87 -49.15
C GLY A 895 -3.34 -31.06 -48.75
N GLU A 896 -2.01 -30.87 -48.69
CA GLU A 896 -1.05 -31.97 -48.52
C GLU A 896 -0.81 -32.42 -47.07
N SER A 897 -1.21 -31.63 -46.06
CA SER A 897 -0.78 -31.84 -44.66
C SER A 897 -1.79 -31.47 -43.58
N LEU A 898 -3.06 -31.20 -43.91
CA LEU A 898 -4.10 -30.81 -42.96
C LEU A 898 -5.24 -31.81 -43.04
N ASP A 899 -5.56 -32.49 -41.94
CA ASP A 899 -6.60 -33.51 -41.84
C ASP A 899 -7.59 -33.09 -40.74
N TRP A 900 -8.80 -32.68 -41.14
CA TRP A 900 -9.80 -32.12 -40.23
C TRP A 900 -11.20 -32.72 -40.44
N THR A 901 -12.07 -32.61 -39.44
CA THR A 901 -13.50 -32.84 -39.65
C THR A 901 -14.13 -31.66 -40.38
N LEU A 902 -15.26 -31.86 -41.06
CA LEU A 902 -15.95 -30.73 -41.71
C LEU A 902 -16.47 -29.71 -40.70
N ASP A 903 -16.84 -30.14 -39.48
CA ASP A 903 -17.19 -29.27 -38.36
C ASP A 903 -16.04 -28.35 -37.95
N TYR A 904 -14.82 -28.89 -37.80
CA TYR A 904 -13.64 -28.09 -37.46
C TYR A 904 -13.24 -27.16 -38.62
N ALA A 905 -13.16 -27.69 -39.84
CA ALA A 905 -12.76 -26.93 -41.02
C ALA A 905 -13.78 -25.82 -41.38
N TYR A 906 -15.07 -26.05 -41.16
CA TYR A 906 -16.08 -25.01 -41.29
C TYR A 906 -15.98 -23.99 -40.15
N THR A 907 -16.07 -24.43 -38.90
CA THR A 907 -16.25 -23.52 -37.76
C THR A 907 -14.98 -22.71 -37.46
N CYS A 908 -13.82 -23.35 -37.41
CA CYS A 908 -12.55 -22.70 -37.03
C CYS A 908 -11.82 -22.04 -38.20
N HIS A 909 -12.22 -22.31 -39.46
CA HIS A 909 -11.62 -21.68 -40.64
C HIS A 909 -12.67 -20.98 -41.51
N ALA A 910 -13.57 -21.69 -42.20
CA ALA A 910 -14.45 -21.05 -43.18
C ALA A 910 -15.37 -19.96 -42.57
N SER A 911 -15.91 -20.20 -41.37
CA SER A 911 -16.78 -19.26 -40.67
C SER A 911 -16.02 -18.12 -40.02
N ALA A 912 -14.87 -18.40 -39.41
CA ALA A 912 -13.99 -17.37 -38.86
C ALA A 912 -13.49 -16.41 -39.96
N LEU A 913 -13.04 -16.94 -41.10
CA LEU A 913 -12.54 -16.17 -42.24
C LEU A 913 -13.67 -15.45 -43.01
N GLY A 914 -14.84 -16.07 -43.13
CA GLY A 914 -16.03 -15.45 -43.71
C GLY A 914 -16.51 -14.25 -42.91
N ALA A 915 -16.56 -14.38 -41.58
CA ALA A 915 -16.92 -13.27 -40.70
C ALA A 915 -15.82 -12.20 -40.63
N PHE A 916 -14.53 -12.58 -40.62
CA PHE A 916 -13.42 -11.64 -40.81
C PHE A 916 -13.58 -10.82 -42.09
N ALA A 917 -13.93 -11.44 -43.22
CA ALA A 917 -14.18 -10.72 -44.46
C ALA A 917 -15.36 -9.74 -44.34
N TYR A 918 -16.41 -10.07 -43.58
CA TYR A 918 -17.50 -9.13 -43.29
C TYR A 918 -17.09 -7.97 -42.37
N THR A 919 -16.22 -8.19 -41.39
CA THR A 919 -15.85 -7.18 -40.39
C THR A 919 -14.62 -6.35 -40.74
N ALA A 920 -13.75 -6.83 -41.63
CA ALA A 920 -12.56 -6.11 -42.11
C ALA A 920 -12.87 -5.04 -43.17
N LEU A 921 -14.11 -4.98 -43.66
CA LEU A 921 -14.55 -4.08 -44.72
C LEU A 921 -15.46 -2.98 -44.16
N SER A 922 -15.35 -1.79 -44.72
CA SER A 922 -16.24 -0.66 -44.47
C SER A 922 -16.60 0.03 -45.79
N VAL A 923 -17.78 0.64 -45.85
CA VAL A 923 -18.22 1.46 -47.00
C VAL A 923 -18.68 2.81 -46.45
N SER A 924 -18.16 3.90 -47.02
CA SER A 924 -18.51 5.28 -46.62
C SER A 924 -18.36 5.57 -45.11
N GLY A 925 -17.53 4.80 -44.40
CA GLY A 925 -17.33 4.88 -42.95
C GLY A 925 -18.19 3.92 -42.10
N GLU A 926 -19.18 3.24 -42.68
CA GLU A 926 -20.01 2.24 -41.99
C GLU A 926 -19.38 0.83 -42.05
N PRO A 927 -19.43 0.02 -40.99
CA PRO A 927 -18.95 -1.37 -41.03
C PRO A 927 -19.80 -2.21 -42.00
N PHE A 928 -19.17 -2.88 -42.97
CA PHE A 928 -19.86 -3.63 -44.01
C PHE A 928 -20.77 -4.74 -43.45
N TRP A 929 -20.38 -5.34 -42.32
CA TRP A 929 -21.23 -6.26 -41.55
C TRP A 929 -22.58 -5.66 -41.13
N GLU A 930 -22.62 -4.42 -40.62
CA GLU A 930 -23.89 -3.79 -40.19
C GLU A 930 -24.83 -3.53 -41.37
N MET A 931 -24.26 -3.24 -42.55
CA MET A 931 -25.03 -3.02 -43.79
C MET A 931 -25.65 -4.31 -44.34
N VAL A 932 -24.98 -5.46 -44.20
CA VAL A 932 -25.34 -6.72 -44.88
C VAL A 932 -25.96 -7.78 -43.96
N CYS A 933 -25.74 -7.73 -42.64
CA CYS A 933 -26.20 -8.79 -41.74
C CYS A 933 -27.74 -8.96 -41.72
N ALA A 934 -28.49 -7.88 -41.97
CA ALA A 934 -29.95 -7.84 -42.04
C ALA A 934 -30.54 -8.10 -43.45
N GLU A 935 -29.70 -8.11 -44.51
CA GLU A 935 -30.15 -8.07 -45.91
C GLU A 935 -29.98 -9.44 -46.57
N SER A 936 -31.00 -10.30 -46.44
CA SER A 936 -30.97 -11.69 -46.94
C SER A 936 -30.61 -11.79 -48.42
N ASP A 937 -31.13 -10.90 -49.25
CA ASP A 937 -31.03 -10.98 -50.71
C ASP A 937 -29.59 -10.75 -51.19
N VAL A 938 -28.82 -9.94 -50.46
CA VAL A 938 -27.39 -9.70 -50.69
C VAL A 938 -26.57 -10.96 -50.35
N ARG A 939 -26.90 -11.62 -49.24
CA ARG A 939 -26.25 -12.87 -48.79
C ARG A 939 -26.61 -14.06 -49.68
N ASP A 940 -27.86 -14.12 -50.14
CA ASP A 940 -28.34 -15.06 -51.16
C ASP A 940 -27.56 -14.89 -52.47
N PHE A 941 -27.31 -13.65 -52.90
CA PHE A 941 -26.50 -13.37 -54.08
C PHE A 941 -25.04 -13.79 -53.91
N PHE A 942 -24.39 -13.52 -52.78
CA PHE A 942 -23.03 -14.01 -52.51
C PHE A 942 -22.93 -15.55 -52.58
N ALA A 943 -23.91 -16.30 -52.06
CA ALA A 943 -23.94 -17.76 -52.22
C ALA A 943 -24.17 -18.24 -53.67
N ALA A 944 -24.75 -17.40 -54.53
CA ALA A 944 -25.07 -17.73 -55.91
C ALA A 944 -23.87 -17.50 -56.85
N ILE A 945 -23.11 -16.42 -56.65
CA ILE A 945 -21.96 -16.07 -57.51
C ILE A 945 -20.77 -17.03 -57.39
N THR A 946 -20.76 -17.97 -56.44
CA THR A 946 -19.60 -18.82 -56.14
C THR A 946 -19.06 -19.56 -57.36
N SER A 947 -19.94 -20.11 -58.21
CA SER A 947 -19.52 -20.78 -59.45
C SER A 947 -18.99 -19.83 -60.54
N VAL A 948 -19.21 -18.52 -60.39
CA VAL A 948 -18.75 -17.47 -61.31
C VAL A 948 -17.38 -16.95 -60.86
N VAL A 949 -17.23 -16.56 -59.59
CA VAL A 949 -15.98 -15.93 -59.07
C VAL A 949 -14.78 -16.89 -59.00
N TRP A 950 -15.02 -18.20 -59.04
CA TRP A 950 -14.00 -19.24 -59.14
C TRP A 950 -13.71 -19.71 -60.58
N LEU A 951 -14.40 -19.15 -61.58
CA LEU A 951 -14.18 -19.46 -62.99
C LEU A 951 -13.07 -18.57 -63.56
N ASP A 952 -11.82 -18.86 -63.22
CA ASP A 952 -10.66 -18.24 -63.86
C ASP A 952 -10.36 -18.85 -65.25
N GLY A 953 -9.44 -18.21 -65.99
CA GLY A 953 -9.08 -18.60 -67.35
C GLY A 953 -8.10 -19.78 -67.49
N ASP A 954 -7.56 -20.30 -66.38
CA ASP A 954 -6.58 -21.40 -66.35
C ASP A 954 -7.17 -22.72 -65.81
N ASN A 955 -8.32 -22.69 -65.13
CA ASN A 955 -9.03 -23.88 -64.66
C ASN A 955 -9.55 -24.75 -65.83
N GLY A 956 -9.33 -26.06 -65.70
CA GLY A 956 -9.55 -27.03 -66.77
C GLY A 956 -11.01 -27.18 -67.24
N GLU A 957 -11.19 -27.85 -68.39
CA GLU A 957 -12.45 -27.99 -69.16
C GLU A 957 -13.73 -28.14 -68.30
N VAL A 958 -14.36 -27.02 -67.94
CA VAL A 958 -15.70 -26.98 -67.34
C VAL A 958 -16.72 -27.36 -68.40
N GLU A 959 -17.49 -28.43 -68.16
CA GLU A 959 -18.56 -28.84 -69.06
C GLU A 959 -19.81 -27.99 -68.82
N PHE A 960 -20.04 -27.00 -69.69
CA PHE A 960 -21.22 -26.12 -69.65
C PHE A 960 -22.49 -26.84 -70.14
N THR A 961 -23.00 -27.74 -69.29
CA THR A 961 -24.32 -28.36 -69.46
C THR A 961 -25.43 -27.30 -69.43
N GLU A 962 -26.62 -27.61 -69.94
CA GLU A 962 -27.76 -26.67 -69.89
C GLU A 962 -28.12 -26.25 -68.46
N GLU A 963 -27.91 -27.11 -67.46
CA GLU A 963 -28.11 -26.78 -66.04
C GLU A 963 -27.12 -25.72 -65.57
N VAL A 964 -25.83 -25.85 -65.92
CA VAL A 964 -24.80 -24.84 -65.63
C VAL A 964 -25.13 -23.51 -66.32
N LYS A 965 -25.56 -23.54 -67.60
CA LYS A 965 -25.96 -22.32 -68.32
C LYS A 965 -27.12 -21.58 -67.65
N GLN A 966 -28.16 -22.31 -67.25
CA GLN A 966 -29.29 -21.70 -66.53
C GLN A 966 -28.86 -21.15 -65.17
N ASN A 967 -27.93 -21.81 -64.46
CA ASN A 967 -27.41 -21.29 -63.19
C ASN A 967 -26.70 -19.93 -63.36
N PHE A 968 -25.79 -19.79 -64.33
CA PHE A 968 -25.09 -18.52 -64.59
C PHE A 968 -26.07 -17.37 -64.92
N VAL A 969 -27.12 -17.66 -65.70
CA VAL A 969 -28.18 -16.69 -66.02
C VAL A 969 -29.01 -16.34 -64.78
N SER A 970 -29.30 -17.31 -63.92
CA SER A 970 -29.97 -17.06 -62.63
C SER A 970 -29.13 -16.18 -61.70
N VAL A 971 -27.80 -16.33 -61.69
CA VAL A 971 -26.89 -15.44 -60.95
C VAL A 971 -26.98 -14.01 -61.48
N MET A 972 -26.88 -13.79 -62.79
CA MET A 972 -27.03 -12.44 -63.37
C MET A 972 -28.40 -11.83 -63.04
N LYS A 973 -29.48 -12.61 -63.10
CA LYS A 973 -30.83 -12.15 -62.69
C LYS A 973 -30.94 -11.82 -61.20
N ALA A 974 -30.23 -12.54 -60.34
CA ALA A 974 -30.14 -12.22 -58.92
C ALA A 974 -29.42 -10.89 -58.68
N PHE A 975 -28.35 -10.59 -59.45
CA PHE A 975 -27.72 -9.26 -59.43
C PHE A 975 -28.73 -8.16 -59.76
N LEU A 976 -29.61 -8.35 -60.77
CA LEU A 976 -30.65 -7.37 -61.11
C LEU A 976 -31.61 -7.05 -59.96
N GLN A 977 -31.89 -8.01 -59.06
CA GLN A 977 -32.79 -7.80 -57.92
C GLN A 977 -32.16 -6.97 -56.79
N LEU A 978 -30.83 -6.84 -56.74
CA LEU A 978 -30.17 -6.02 -55.74
C LEU A 978 -30.59 -4.54 -55.85
N GLN A 979 -30.75 -3.89 -54.70
CA GLN A 979 -30.92 -2.44 -54.64
C GLN A 979 -29.70 -1.72 -55.25
N PRO A 980 -29.87 -0.52 -55.85
CA PRO A 980 -28.76 0.21 -56.50
C PRO A 980 -27.52 0.37 -55.61
N ARG A 981 -27.70 0.70 -54.32
CA ARG A 981 -26.61 0.79 -53.33
C ARG A 981 -25.76 -0.49 -53.26
N PHE A 982 -26.40 -1.67 -53.22
CA PHE A 982 -25.69 -2.95 -53.10
C PHE A 982 -25.04 -3.38 -54.42
N LYS A 983 -25.54 -2.95 -55.58
CA LYS A 983 -24.83 -3.09 -56.86
C LYS A 983 -23.55 -2.26 -56.87
N GLY A 984 -23.63 -1.03 -56.36
CA GLY A 984 -22.50 -0.13 -56.16
C GLY A 984 -21.43 -0.70 -55.22
N ILE A 985 -21.84 -1.09 -54.01
CA ILE A 985 -20.97 -1.74 -53.01
C ILE A 985 -20.32 -3.00 -53.60
N PHE A 986 -21.10 -3.85 -54.27
CA PHE A 986 -20.57 -5.03 -54.94
C PHE A 986 -19.50 -4.67 -55.98
N LYS A 987 -19.67 -3.57 -56.73
CA LYS A 987 -18.67 -3.12 -57.69
C LYS A 987 -17.40 -2.58 -57.01
N GLN A 988 -17.49 -1.90 -55.86
CA GLN A 988 -16.33 -1.54 -55.04
C GLN A 988 -15.59 -2.81 -54.57
N LEU A 989 -16.29 -3.82 -54.06
CA LEU A 989 -15.69 -5.08 -53.60
C LEU A 989 -14.95 -5.84 -54.71
N GLN A 990 -15.41 -5.75 -55.96
CA GLN A 990 -14.65 -6.25 -57.11
C GLN A 990 -13.44 -5.37 -57.45
N GLY A 991 -13.58 -4.05 -57.31
CA GLY A 991 -12.55 -3.06 -57.65
C GLY A 991 -11.39 -2.99 -56.67
N LEU A 992 -11.42 -3.75 -55.57
CA LEU A 992 -10.30 -3.84 -54.62
C LEU A 992 -9.04 -4.42 -55.29
N ASP A 993 -9.18 -5.35 -56.25
CA ASP A 993 -8.05 -5.90 -57.02
C ASP A 993 -7.92 -5.20 -58.38
N GLU A 994 -6.86 -4.43 -58.58
CA GLU A 994 -6.55 -3.79 -59.87
C GLU A 994 -6.42 -4.80 -61.03
N ASN A 995 -6.15 -6.08 -60.73
CA ASN A 995 -5.89 -7.12 -61.73
C ASN A 995 -7.09 -8.02 -62.02
N HIS A 996 -8.11 -8.05 -61.15
CA HIS A 996 -9.18 -9.05 -61.20
C HIS A 996 -10.55 -8.50 -60.83
N ASP A 997 -11.50 -8.60 -61.76
CA ASP A 997 -12.92 -8.33 -61.51
C ASP A 997 -13.69 -9.65 -61.57
N TYR A 998 -13.50 -10.48 -60.54
CA TYR A 998 -13.77 -11.92 -60.54
C TYR A 998 -15.16 -12.34 -61.06
N TYR A 999 -16.20 -11.56 -60.77
CA TYR A 999 -17.54 -11.86 -61.29
C TYR A 999 -17.61 -11.67 -62.81
N TYR A 1000 -17.17 -10.51 -63.31
CA TYR A 1000 -17.22 -10.23 -64.75
C TYR A 1000 -16.18 -11.02 -65.54
N ASP A 1001 -15.01 -11.32 -64.95
CA ASP A 1001 -14.01 -12.20 -65.58
C ASP A 1001 -14.53 -13.64 -65.69
N GLY A 1002 -15.22 -14.15 -64.66
CA GLY A 1002 -15.95 -15.41 -64.74
C GLY A 1002 -17.06 -15.39 -65.80
N LEU A 1003 -17.82 -14.29 -65.91
CA LEU A 1003 -18.81 -14.13 -66.98
C LEU A 1003 -18.19 -14.11 -68.38
N LYS A 1004 -17.01 -13.49 -68.59
CA LYS A 1004 -16.29 -13.55 -69.88
C LYS A 1004 -15.93 -14.99 -70.25
N VAL A 1005 -15.40 -15.78 -69.30
CA VAL A 1005 -15.06 -17.20 -69.52
C VAL A 1005 -16.33 -18.01 -69.86
N PHE A 1006 -17.44 -17.75 -69.16
CA PHE A 1006 -18.74 -18.34 -69.46
C PHE A 1006 -19.23 -18.00 -70.87
N PHE A 1007 -19.21 -16.72 -71.27
CA PHE A 1007 -19.64 -16.29 -72.60
C PHE A 1007 -18.78 -16.86 -73.73
N ALA A 1008 -17.44 -16.87 -73.56
CA ALA A 1008 -16.53 -17.52 -74.49
C ALA A 1008 -16.82 -19.03 -74.65
N ALA A 1009 -17.31 -19.69 -73.61
CA ALA A 1009 -17.69 -21.11 -73.67
C ALA A 1009 -19.07 -21.35 -74.30
N ILE A 1010 -20.09 -20.53 -73.99
CA ILE A 1010 -21.46 -20.73 -74.52
C ILE A 1010 -21.67 -20.21 -75.94
N PHE A 1011 -20.90 -19.22 -76.38
CA PHE A 1011 -20.96 -18.67 -77.75
C PHE A 1011 -19.95 -19.30 -78.71
N LYS A 1012 -19.20 -20.29 -78.25
CA LYS A 1012 -18.17 -21.00 -79.01
C LYS A 1012 -18.71 -21.56 -80.32
N SER A 1013 -18.11 -21.18 -81.45
CA SER A 1013 -18.63 -21.46 -82.79
C SER A 1013 -17.55 -21.97 -83.74
N GLU A 1014 -17.94 -22.68 -84.81
CA GLU A 1014 -17.03 -22.96 -85.93
C GLU A 1014 -16.74 -21.68 -86.76
N ASP A 1015 -17.58 -20.65 -86.65
CA ASP A 1015 -17.33 -19.31 -87.20
C ASP A 1015 -16.79 -18.39 -86.09
N ALA A 1016 -15.47 -18.18 -86.09
CA ALA A 1016 -14.78 -17.30 -85.16
C ALA A 1016 -15.20 -15.81 -85.28
N GLU A 1017 -15.76 -15.37 -86.41
CA GLU A 1017 -16.30 -14.01 -86.54
C GLU A 1017 -17.68 -13.90 -85.87
N SER A 1018 -18.44 -15.00 -85.83
CA SER A 1018 -19.72 -15.11 -85.13
C SER A 1018 -19.55 -15.20 -83.61
N GLU A 1019 -18.65 -16.08 -83.16
CA GLU A 1019 -18.23 -16.17 -81.75
C GLU A 1019 -17.79 -14.80 -81.22
N LYS A 1020 -16.92 -14.11 -81.97
CA LYS A 1020 -16.48 -12.75 -81.59
C LYS A 1020 -17.63 -11.76 -81.48
N ARG A 1021 -18.56 -11.70 -82.45
CA ARG A 1021 -19.70 -10.77 -82.40
C ARG A 1021 -20.59 -11.00 -81.18
N LEU A 1022 -20.83 -12.27 -80.82
CA LEU A 1022 -21.62 -12.63 -79.64
C LEU A 1022 -20.92 -12.23 -78.33
N CYS A 1023 -19.62 -12.49 -78.21
CA CYS A 1023 -18.82 -12.05 -77.05
C CYS A 1023 -18.73 -10.52 -76.97
N ASP A 1024 -18.44 -9.82 -78.07
CA ASP A 1024 -18.39 -8.34 -78.14
C ASP A 1024 -19.73 -7.73 -77.65
N ALA A 1025 -20.88 -8.35 -77.97
CA ALA A 1025 -22.20 -7.91 -77.52
C ALA A 1025 -22.48 -8.20 -76.04
N ALA A 1026 -22.03 -9.34 -75.51
CA ALA A 1026 -22.20 -9.67 -74.09
C ALA A 1026 -21.26 -8.86 -73.19
N GLU A 1027 -20.03 -8.60 -73.63
CA GLU A 1027 -19.09 -7.71 -72.94
C GLU A 1027 -19.57 -6.26 -72.92
N ALA A 1028 -20.17 -5.76 -74.01
CA ALA A 1028 -20.78 -4.44 -74.02
C ALA A 1028 -21.99 -4.33 -73.05
N LEU A 1029 -22.79 -5.39 -72.92
CA LEU A 1029 -23.88 -5.46 -71.94
C LEU A 1029 -23.33 -5.46 -70.50
N MET A 1030 -22.27 -6.24 -70.22
CA MET A 1030 -21.58 -6.23 -68.93
C MET A 1030 -20.98 -4.86 -68.58
N GLN A 1031 -20.43 -4.13 -69.55
CA GLN A 1031 -19.90 -2.79 -69.27
C GLN A 1031 -21.03 -1.80 -68.92
N ALA A 1032 -22.19 -1.93 -69.54
CA ALA A 1032 -23.38 -1.16 -69.13
C ALA A 1032 -23.86 -1.55 -67.71
N GLU A 1033 -23.83 -2.84 -67.35
CA GLU A 1033 -24.11 -3.32 -65.98
C GLU A 1033 -23.13 -2.74 -64.94
N ARG A 1034 -21.84 -2.66 -65.28
CA ARG A 1034 -20.79 -2.02 -64.45
C ARG A 1034 -21.06 -0.53 -64.24
N ASP A 1035 -21.25 0.22 -65.32
CA ASP A 1035 -21.42 1.68 -65.25
C ASP A 1035 -22.71 2.08 -64.52
N TYR A 1036 -23.79 1.30 -64.68
CA TYR A 1036 -25.02 1.46 -63.92
C TYR A 1036 -24.83 1.19 -62.41
N SER A 1037 -23.92 0.27 -62.06
CA SER A 1037 -23.60 -0.03 -60.67
C SER A 1037 -22.84 1.13 -60.00
N VAL A 1038 -21.94 1.80 -60.72
CA VAL A 1038 -21.26 3.03 -60.27
C VAL A 1038 -22.27 4.15 -60.00
N TYR A 1039 -23.25 4.34 -60.88
CA TYR A 1039 -24.35 5.29 -60.63
C TYR A 1039 -25.14 4.98 -59.35
N GLY A 1040 -25.42 3.69 -59.09
CA GLY A 1040 -26.11 3.24 -57.87
C GLY A 1040 -25.33 3.46 -56.57
N LEU A 1041 -23.98 3.50 -56.63
CA LEU A 1041 -23.11 3.87 -55.52
C LEU A 1041 -23.17 5.38 -55.24
N LEU A 1042 -22.89 6.19 -56.27
CA LEU A 1042 -22.74 7.64 -56.12
C LEU A 1042 -24.05 8.30 -55.65
N LEU A 1043 -25.20 7.77 -56.05
CA LEU A 1043 -26.49 8.16 -55.47
C LEU A 1043 -26.58 7.91 -53.95
N TYR A 1044 -26.06 6.78 -53.46
CA TYR A 1044 -26.08 6.46 -52.03
C TYR A 1044 -25.19 7.41 -51.24
N GLU A 1045 -23.99 7.71 -51.77
CA GLU A 1045 -23.03 8.65 -51.18
C GLU A 1045 -23.52 10.11 -51.23
N GLU A 1046 -24.26 10.51 -52.28
CA GLU A 1046 -24.95 11.80 -52.36
C GLU A 1046 -26.10 11.93 -51.35
N GLU A 1047 -26.83 10.83 -51.07
CA GLU A 1047 -27.89 10.79 -50.04
C GLU A 1047 -27.34 10.67 -48.60
N HIS A 1048 -26.15 10.07 -48.43
CA HIS A 1048 -25.49 9.79 -47.16
C HIS A 1048 -24.05 10.33 -47.17
N PRO A 1049 -23.85 11.66 -47.27
CA PRO A 1049 -22.52 12.25 -47.33
C PRO A 1049 -21.75 11.92 -46.05
N SER A 1050 -20.58 11.30 -46.18
CA SER A 1050 -19.71 11.01 -45.06
C SER A 1050 -19.22 12.31 -44.43
N GLU A 1051 -19.63 12.60 -43.20
CA GLU A 1051 -18.92 13.57 -42.34
C GLU A 1051 -17.59 12.95 -41.89
N GLN A 1052 -16.64 12.78 -42.82
CA GLN A 1052 -15.25 12.59 -42.41
C GLN A 1052 -14.82 13.86 -41.67
N PRO A 1053 -14.29 13.74 -40.43
CA PRO A 1053 -13.58 14.86 -39.84
C PRO A 1053 -12.36 15.16 -40.70
N ASP A 1054 -12.13 16.43 -41.04
CA ASP A 1054 -10.93 16.87 -41.78
C ASP A 1054 -9.68 16.24 -41.13
N GLU A 1055 -9.04 15.26 -41.79
CA GLU A 1055 -7.77 14.75 -41.31
C GLU A 1055 -6.74 15.88 -41.38
N PRO A 1056 -5.93 16.10 -40.32
CA PRO A 1056 -5.03 17.24 -40.27
C PRO A 1056 -3.78 17.00 -41.13
N ASP A 1057 -3.91 17.20 -42.45
CA ASP A 1057 -2.85 17.30 -43.47
C ASP A 1057 -1.56 16.54 -43.09
N GLU A 1058 -1.56 15.20 -43.10
CA GLU A 1058 -0.30 14.53 -43.44
C GLU A 1058 -0.02 14.88 -44.91
N PRO A 1059 1.19 15.36 -45.26
CA PRO A 1059 1.51 15.71 -46.63
C PRO A 1059 1.82 14.44 -47.42
N GLU A 1060 0.77 13.68 -47.72
CA GLU A 1060 0.79 12.79 -48.87
C GLU A 1060 1.12 13.62 -50.12
N GLU A 1061 1.99 13.09 -50.99
CA GLU A 1061 2.19 13.73 -52.28
C GLU A 1061 0.85 13.65 -53.02
N PRO A 1062 0.31 14.75 -53.59
CA PRO A 1062 -0.94 14.68 -54.30
C PRO A 1062 -0.77 13.75 -55.49
N GLU A 1063 -1.38 12.57 -55.42
CA GLU A 1063 -1.59 11.75 -56.60
C GLU A 1063 -2.34 12.61 -57.62
N GLU A 1064 -1.86 12.65 -58.85
CA GLU A 1064 -2.59 13.36 -59.91
C GLU A 1064 -3.93 12.62 -60.08
N PRO A 1065 -5.09 13.28 -59.92
CA PRO A 1065 -6.37 12.60 -60.03
C PRO A 1065 -6.46 11.97 -61.41
N ASP A 1066 -6.80 10.68 -61.45
CA ASP A 1066 -6.81 9.92 -62.69
C ASP A 1066 -7.84 10.55 -63.64
N GLU A 1067 -7.42 11.01 -64.82
CA GLU A 1067 -8.25 11.88 -65.70
C GLU A 1067 -9.53 11.18 -66.25
N ASP A 1068 -9.72 9.90 -65.93
CA ASP A 1068 -10.85 9.04 -66.32
C ASP A 1068 -11.75 8.60 -65.12
N GLU A 1069 -11.52 9.07 -63.88
CA GLU A 1069 -12.31 8.67 -62.69
C GLU A 1069 -13.73 9.31 -62.69
N ILE A 1070 -14.76 8.49 -62.43
CA ILE A 1070 -16.16 8.93 -62.38
C ILE A 1070 -16.50 9.33 -60.94
N THR A 1071 -16.70 10.63 -60.69
CA THR A 1071 -16.82 11.18 -59.33
C THR A 1071 -18.23 11.69 -58.99
N THR A 1072 -19.13 11.76 -59.97
CA THR A 1072 -20.49 12.30 -59.80
C THR A 1072 -21.55 11.40 -60.43
N SER A 1073 -22.78 11.44 -59.89
CA SER A 1073 -23.90 10.71 -60.47
C SER A 1073 -24.23 11.14 -61.91
N GLU A 1074 -23.97 12.40 -62.27
CA GLU A 1074 -24.13 12.91 -63.66
C GLU A 1074 -23.12 12.26 -64.62
N GLU A 1075 -21.85 12.14 -64.25
CA GLU A 1075 -20.80 11.46 -65.04
C GLU A 1075 -21.09 9.97 -65.18
N ALA A 1076 -21.56 9.31 -64.12
CA ALA A 1076 -21.94 7.90 -64.15
C ALA A 1076 -23.12 7.62 -65.09
N ILE A 1077 -24.11 8.54 -65.15
CA ILE A 1077 -25.20 8.46 -66.14
C ILE A 1077 -24.67 8.61 -67.57
N GLU A 1078 -23.69 9.49 -67.83
CA GLU A 1078 -23.09 9.63 -69.18
C GLU A 1078 -22.29 8.39 -69.57
N ALA A 1079 -21.50 7.82 -68.65
CA ALA A 1079 -20.79 6.55 -68.86
C ALA A 1079 -21.76 5.40 -69.17
N PHE A 1080 -22.81 5.22 -68.37
CA PHE A 1080 -23.83 4.20 -68.60
C PHE A 1080 -24.53 4.36 -69.96
N LYS A 1081 -24.90 5.59 -70.34
CA LYS A 1081 -25.50 5.89 -71.66
C LYS A 1081 -24.56 5.56 -72.82
N LYS A 1082 -23.26 5.83 -72.66
CA LYS A 1082 -22.20 5.52 -73.64
C LYS A 1082 -22.03 4.00 -73.82
N SER A 1083 -22.01 3.25 -72.72
CA SER A 1083 -21.90 1.78 -72.75
C SER A 1083 -23.16 1.11 -73.27
N MET A 1084 -24.35 1.63 -72.94
CA MET A 1084 -25.61 1.18 -73.56
C MET A 1084 -25.65 1.42 -75.07
N ALA A 1085 -25.17 2.57 -75.55
CA ALA A 1085 -25.05 2.82 -77.00
C ALA A 1085 -24.04 1.88 -77.69
N ALA A 1086 -22.98 1.47 -76.99
CA ALA A 1086 -22.04 0.46 -77.47
C ALA A 1086 -22.72 -0.93 -77.54
N TYR A 1087 -23.48 -1.30 -76.52
CA TYR A 1087 -24.28 -2.53 -76.49
C TYR A 1087 -25.31 -2.58 -77.63
N GLU A 1088 -26.12 -1.52 -77.82
CA GLU A 1088 -27.09 -1.43 -78.92
C GLU A 1088 -26.43 -1.56 -80.30
N THR A 1089 -25.20 -1.04 -80.46
CA THR A 1089 -24.41 -1.15 -81.67
C THR A 1089 -23.92 -2.59 -81.91
N ALA A 1090 -23.40 -3.25 -80.86
CA ALA A 1090 -22.90 -4.62 -80.93
C ALA A 1090 -24.03 -5.63 -81.16
N TYR A 1091 -25.11 -5.55 -80.38
CA TYR A 1091 -26.33 -6.34 -80.56
C TYR A 1091 -26.99 -6.07 -81.93
N GLY A 1092 -26.94 -4.82 -82.40
CA GLY A 1092 -27.37 -4.42 -83.73
C GLY A 1092 -26.63 -5.14 -84.87
N ALA A 1093 -25.36 -5.49 -84.66
CA ALA A 1093 -24.52 -6.21 -85.62
C ALA A 1093 -24.77 -7.73 -85.67
N LEU A 1094 -25.52 -8.30 -84.72
CA LEU A 1094 -25.88 -9.72 -84.71
C LEU A 1094 -26.92 -10.04 -85.80
N THR A 1095 -26.69 -11.15 -86.50
CA THR A 1095 -27.63 -11.80 -87.42
C THR A 1095 -28.82 -12.42 -86.69
N GLU A 1096 -29.85 -12.85 -87.45
CA GLU A 1096 -31.06 -13.46 -86.88
C GLU A 1096 -30.77 -14.76 -86.12
N ASP A 1097 -29.87 -15.60 -86.65
CA ASP A 1097 -29.43 -16.84 -85.98
C ASP A 1097 -28.56 -16.56 -84.74
N GLU A 1098 -27.71 -15.54 -84.78
CA GLU A 1098 -26.89 -15.13 -83.62
C GLU A 1098 -27.74 -14.57 -82.48
N ARG A 1099 -28.78 -13.78 -82.78
CA ARG A 1099 -29.72 -13.28 -81.77
C ARG A 1099 -30.45 -14.43 -81.06
N ALA A 1100 -30.82 -15.48 -81.78
CA ALA A 1100 -31.43 -16.67 -81.18
C ALA A 1100 -30.48 -17.44 -80.23
N VAL A 1101 -29.15 -17.26 -80.36
CA VAL A 1101 -28.16 -17.75 -79.39
C VAL A 1101 -28.00 -16.76 -78.22
N PHE A 1102 -28.11 -15.46 -78.48
CA PHE A 1102 -28.07 -14.38 -77.47
C PHE A 1102 -29.35 -14.29 -76.62
N ASP A 1103 -30.47 -14.90 -77.05
CA ASP A 1103 -31.80 -14.86 -76.38
C ASP A 1103 -31.75 -15.24 -74.88
N LEU A 1104 -30.74 -15.99 -74.46
CA LEU A 1104 -30.48 -16.36 -73.08
C LEU A 1104 -30.27 -15.14 -72.15
N LEU A 1105 -29.82 -14.00 -72.70
CA LEU A 1105 -29.54 -12.75 -71.99
C LEU A 1105 -30.62 -11.66 -72.18
N THR A 1106 -31.68 -11.93 -72.96
CA THR A 1106 -32.67 -10.90 -73.34
C THR A 1106 -33.32 -10.20 -72.15
N GLU A 1107 -33.65 -10.92 -71.07
CA GLU A 1107 -34.25 -10.32 -69.86
C GLU A 1107 -33.30 -9.32 -69.16
N ILE A 1108 -31.99 -9.58 -69.20
CA ILE A 1108 -30.94 -8.71 -68.63
C ILE A 1108 -30.77 -7.48 -69.52
N ALA A 1109 -30.74 -7.67 -70.84
CA ALA A 1109 -30.70 -6.58 -71.81
C ALA A 1109 -31.94 -5.67 -71.73
N GLU A 1110 -33.14 -6.25 -71.57
CA GLU A 1110 -34.40 -5.50 -71.40
C GLU A 1110 -34.37 -4.64 -70.12
N TYR A 1111 -33.84 -5.16 -69.01
CA TYR A 1111 -33.66 -4.39 -67.77
C TYR A 1111 -32.79 -3.14 -67.99
N TYR A 1112 -31.59 -3.29 -68.54
CA TYR A 1112 -30.67 -2.15 -68.75
C TYR A 1112 -31.15 -1.20 -69.85
N THR A 1113 -31.85 -1.70 -70.87
CA THR A 1113 -32.51 -0.85 -71.88
C THR A 1113 -33.63 0.00 -71.25
N GLN A 1114 -34.43 -0.57 -70.35
CA GLN A 1114 -35.46 0.17 -69.62
C GLN A 1114 -34.82 1.19 -68.65
N ALA A 1115 -33.81 0.81 -67.88
CA ALA A 1115 -33.09 1.73 -67.00
C ALA A 1115 -32.45 2.91 -67.75
N ASN A 1116 -31.88 2.67 -68.94
CA ASN A 1116 -31.36 3.72 -69.82
C ASN A 1116 -32.46 4.66 -70.33
N ALA A 1117 -33.65 4.13 -70.64
CA ALA A 1117 -34.80 4.92 -71.06
C ALA A 1117 -35.42 5.74 -69.90
N ASP A 1118 -35.38 5.23 -68.67
CA ASP A 1118 -35.88 5.94 -67.49
C ASP A 1118 -34.94 7.06 -67.01
N LEU A 1119 -33.64 6.96 -67.35
CA LEU A 1119 -32.62 7.99 -67.10
C LEU A 1119 -32.50 9.05 -68.22
N ALA A 1120 -33.31 9.00 -69.27
CA ALA A 1120 -33.19 9.83 -70.49
C ALA A 1120 -34.26 10.94 -70.62
#